data_AF-A0A2N9I5Y1-F1
#
_entry.id   AF-A0A2N9I5Y1-F1
#
_cell.length_a   1.000
_cell.length_b   1.000
_cell.length_c   1.000
_cell.angle_alpha   90.00
_cell.angle_beta   90.00
_cell.angle_gamma   90.00
#
_symmetry.space_group_name_H-M   'P 1'
#
loop_
_entity.id
_entity.type
_entity.pdbx_description
1 polymer ?
#
loop_
_entity_poly.entity_id
_entity_poly.type
_entity_poly.pdbx_seq_one_letter_code
_entity_poly.pdbx_strand_id
1 'polypeptide(L)'
;MEDGDGDGDGDGDGDGDGGGLIKQKAIEIFYSPVVNVRKMEDGDGDGDGDGDGDGDGDGGGDGLGVISGSTHGCFIVVTMKHSVVVLPLVVLIWVFLNGCVYCQTPAGVNVGAIFTFNSVIGRAARVAMKAAVADVNADPKILKDIKLNLIEEDANCSAFMGSVGAFKVLEEEVVAIIGPQSSAIAHMISEIANGLKVPQVSFAATDPTLSALQFPFFLRTTQSDFYQMAAMADLVDFYGWKEVIAIFIDDDYGRNGIAALDDELEKKSLKISHKFPLPIQFDVGNITDMLNKSKVLSTRVYIVHVGPDPRFRIFTIAQKLEMMTNKYVWLATDWLSTTLDSLTPMSQTSLHILQGVVGLRQHIPDSSRKRAFVSRWKKMLQEGLASSELNTYGFHAYDTVWAVAHSIDKFIKEDGNITFSPNDMLLKMNSTDRQMSNLKVFDGGSLLHRILLQTNFTGLSGKVQFNQDNRNIVSDGYDVINIDQMTVHTVGYWSNSSGFSVLPPENLKRDQNSYSSLDQKLKNVTWPSGKTETPRGWEIANNERPLRIGVPYRASFVEFATVLPNSHKMQGYCIDVFNASRKYVPYDVPYILEPFGDGHSNPNYYELVQMVANEVFDAAVGDIAIVTNRTKIVDFSQPYATTGLVIVAPVRNSKSSAWVFLKPFTVEMWCVIGASFVVIAVVIWILEHRVNKDFRGPPKRQLITMFL
;
A
#
# COMPACT_ATOMS: atom_id res chain seq x y z
N MET A 1 10.37 2.36 68.02
CA MET A 1 9.55 1.57 68.97
C MET A 1 8.32 1.14 68.19
N GLU A 2 8.27 -0.01 67.56
CA GLU A 2 9.04 -1.25 67.68
C GLU A 2 9.36 -1.79 66.28
N ASP A 3 10.55 -2.38 66.19
CA ASP A 3 11.11 -3.11 65.07
C ASP A 3 10.59 -4.55 65.03
N GLY A 4 10.73 -5.22 63.89
CA GLY A 4 10.47 -6.66 63.75
C GLY A 4 10.65 -7.16 62.31
N ASP A 5 11.88 -7.59 62.01
CA ASP A 5 12.44 -8.05 60.74
C ASP A 5 11.92 -9.42 60.22
N GLY A 6 12.20 -9.73 58.94
CA GLY A 6 12.12 -11.10 58.41
C GLY A 6 12.15 -11.30 56.88
N ASP A 7 13.32 -11.10 56.28
CA ASP A 7 14.05 -11.83 55.19
C ASP A 7 13.40 -12.68 54.07
N GLY A 8 13.99 -12.52 52.86
CA GLY A 8 14.27 -13.55 51.81
C GLY A 8 13.16 -13.86 50.81
N ASP A 9 13.32 -14.04 49.48
CA ASP A 9 14.41 -14.12 48.49
C ASP A 9 13.74 -13.68 47.15
N GLY A 10 14.35 -13.00 46.17
CA GLY A 10 15.50 -13.47 45.41
C GLY A 10 15.07 -14.50 44.36
N ASP A 11 14.48 -14.07 43.23
CA ASP A 11 14.69 -14.65 41.88
C ASP A 11 13.93 -13.80 40.84
N GLY A 12 14.70 -13.26 39.89
CA GLY A 12 14.20 -12.49 38.76
C GLY A 12 14.14 -13.33 37.51
N ASP A 13 13.10 -13.13 36.71
CA ASP A 13 13.08 -13.40 35.28
C ASP A 13 12.21 -12.30 34.64
N GLY A 14 12.87 -11.24 34.21
CA GLY A 14 12.29 -10.18 33.39
C GLY A 14 12.72 -10.40 31.95
N ASP A 15 11.96 -11.19 31.20
CA ASP A 15 12.08 -11.27 29.75
C ASP A 15 11.55 -9.98 29.12
N GLY A 16 12.42 -8.97 29.11
CA GLY A 16 12.27 -7.77 28.29
C GLY A 16 12.68 -8.09 26.86
N ASP A 17 11.72 -8.56 26.06
CA ASP A 17 11.90 -8.74 24.61
C ASP A 17 11.92 -7.36 23.94
N GLY A 18 13.06 -6.68 24.06
CA GLY A 18 13.38 -5.42 23.43
C GLY A 18 13.66 -5.62 21.95
N GLY A 19 12.61 -5.90 21.18
CA GLY A 19 12.61 -5.79 19.72
C GLY A 19 12.79 -4.34 19.29
N GLY A 20 14.05 -3.87 19.28
CA GLY A 20 14.44 -2.58 18.75
C GLY A 20 14.11 -2.51 17.26
N LEU A 21 12.99 -1.85 16.94
CA LEU A 21 12.69 -1.35 15.60
C LEU A 21 13.85 -0.46 15.14
N ILE A 22 14.71 -0.99 14.27
CA ILE A 22 15.62 -0.17 13.46
C ILE A 22 14.74 0.61 12.49
N LYS A 23 14.31 1.81 12.90
CA LYS A 23 13.64 2.76 12.01
C LYS A 23 14.67 3.29 11.03
N GLN A 24 14.59 2.82 9.79
CA GLN A 24 15.32 3.37 8.65
C GLN A 24 14.90 4.83 8.45
N LYS A 25 15.87 5.74 8.52
CA LYS A 25 15.74 7.12 8.01
C LYS A 25 16.90 7.36 7.06
N ALA A 26 16.70 6.99 5.80
CA ALA A 26 17.58 7.36 4.71
C ALA A 26 17.16 8.75 4.17
N ILE A 27 18.13 9.65 4.01
CA ILE A 27 18.00 10.78 3.08
C ILE A 27 18.52 10.25 1.74
N GLU A 28 17.64 9.64 0.94
CA GLU A 28 17.94 9.28 -0.44
C GLU A 28 17.83 10.52 -1.33
N ILE A 29 18.96 10.92 -1.93
CA ILE A 29 18.98 11.86 -3.05
C ILE A 29 19.07 11.00 -4.33
N PHE A 30 17.96 10.89 -5.06
CA PHE A 30 17.89 10.19 -6.36
C PHE A 30 18.45 11.07 -7.50
N TYR A 31 19.32 10.51 -8.35
CA TYR A 31 19.04 10.26 -9.78
C TYR A 31 20.14 9.41 -10.49
N SER A 32 19.74 8.69 -11.53
CA SER A 32 20.46 7.72 -12.39
C SER A 32 21.16 8.41 -13.59
N PRO A 33 22.31 7.90 -14.11
CA PRO A 33 22.20 6.96 -15.22
C PRO A 33 23.19 5.78 -15.15
N VAL A 34 22.67 4.67 -15.68
CA VAL A 34 23.35 3.43 -16.09
C VAL A 34 24.78 3.65 -16.62
N VAL A 35 25.75 3.00 -15.98
CA VAL A 35 26.99 2.55 -16.65
C VAL A 35 27.18 1.08 -16.32
N ASN A 36 26.95 0.26 -17.34
CA ASN A 36 27.17 -1.17 -17.36
C ASN A 36 28.68 -1.43 -17.31
N VAL A 37 29.21 -1.93 -16.19
CA VAL A 37 30.54 -2.54 -16.14
C VAL A 37 30.35 -4.04 -16.09
N ARG A 38 30.42 -4.66 -17.27
CA ARG A 38 30.66 -6.11 -17.41
C ARG A 38 31.97 -6.42 -16.73
N LYS A 39 31.96 -7.36 -15.77
CA LYS A 39 33.14 -8.14 -15.45
C LYS A 39 32.95 -9.52 -16.08
N MET A 40 33.66 -9.71 -17.19
CA MET A 40 34.07 -11.03 -17.66
C MET A 40 35.12 -11.55 -16.69
N GLU A 41 34.96 -12.79 -16.24
CA GLU A 41 36.08 -13.66 -15.92
C GLU A 41 35.67 -15.08 -16.30
N ASP A 42 36.38 -15.58 -17.31
CA ASP A 42 36.57 -16.96 -17.73
C ASP A 42 37.06 -17.80 -16.52
N GLY A 43 36.96 -19.12 -16.44
CA GLY A 43 36.60 -20.16 -17.38
C GLY A 43 36.92 -21.53 -16.75
N ASP A 44 36.69 -22.55 -17.56
CA ASP A 44 37.29 -23.90 -17.53
C ASP A 44 36.65 -24.99 -16.64
N GLY A 45 36.26 -26.09 -17.30
CA GLY A 45 36.36 -27.43 -16.71
C GLY A 45 35.32 -28.46 -17.11
N ASP A 46 35.32 -28.88 -18.38
CA ASP A 46 35.15 -30.24 -18.94
C ASP A 46 34.40 -31.35 -18.18
N GLY A 47 33.58 -32.11 -18.92
CA GLY A 47 33.16 -33.46 -18.52
C GLY A 47 32.09 -34.09 -19.40
N ASP A 48 32.53 -34.79 -20.45
CA ASP A 48 31.74 -35.64 -21.34
C ASP A 48 30.99 -36.78 -20.62
N GLY A 49 29.91 -37.27 -21.24
CA GLY A 49 29.22 -38.48 -20.80
C GLY A 49 28.08 -38.90 -21.72
N ASP A 50 28.43 -39.60 -22.81
CA ASP A 50 27.52 -40.37 -23.66
C ASP A 50 26.83 -41.50 -22.88
N GLY A 51 25.64 -41.90 -23.35
CA GLY A 51 24.94 -43.08 -22.82
C GLY A 51 23.66 -43.42 -23.58
N ASP A 52 23.82 -44.09 -24.72
CA ASP A 52 22.78 -44.84 -25.43
C ASP A 52 22.22 -45.99 -24.57
N GLY A 53 20.98 -46.40 -24.85
CA GLY A 53 20.38 -47.59 -24.25
C GLY A 53 18.98 -47.90 -24.76
N ASP A 54 18.94 -48.64 -25.87
CA ASP A 54 17.78 -49.36 -26.43
C ASP A 54 17.24 -50.44 -25.47
N GLY A 55 15.97 -50.84 -25.65
CA GLY A 55 15.41 -52.02 -24.99
C GLY A 55 13.93 -52.30 -25.29
N ASP A 56 13.71 -53.16 -26.30
CA ASP A 56 12.45 -53.72 -26.78
C ASP A 56 11.73 -54.70 -25.82
N GLY A 57 10.46 -55.02 -26.16
CA GLY A 57 9.73 -56.23 -25.74
C GLY A 57 8.22 -55.96 -25.61
N ASP A 58 7.36 -56.11 -26.63
CA ASP A 58 6.92 -57.28 -27.43
C ASP A 58 5.76 -58.10 -26.80
N GLY A 59 4.82 -58.50 -27.67
CA GLY A 59 3.67 -59.38 -27.43
C GLY A 59 2.31 -58.66 -27.34
N GLY A 60 1.36 -58.75 -28.27
CA GLY A 60 1.12 -59.69 -29.36
C GLY A 60 -0.33 -60.21 -29.28
N GLY A 61 -1.05 -60.23 -30.41
CA GLY A 61 -2.18 -61.17 -30.59
C GLY A 61 -3.57 -60.60 -30.86
N ASP A 62 -3.75 -60.12 -32.09
CA ASP A 62 -4.88 -60.29 -33.03
C ASP A 62 -5.99 -61.31 -32.70
N GLY A 63 -7.21 -61.03 -33.18
CA GLY A 63 -8.19 -62.10 -33.46
C GLY A 63 -9.66 -61.71 -33.58
N LEU A 64 -10.03 -60.99 -34.64
CA LEU A 64 -11.41 -60.90 -35.14
C LEU A 64 -11.86 -62.24 -35.75
N GLY A 65 -13.12 -62.64 -35.55
CA GLY A 65 -13.71 -63.76 -36.28
C GLY A 65 -15.20 -63.98 -35.97
N VAL A 66 -16.04 -63.66 -36.94
CA VAL A 66 -17.51 -63.75 -36.94
C VAL A 66 -17.96 -65.07 -37.63
N ILE A 67 -19.20 -65.52 -37.34
CA ILE A 67 -20.23 -66.12 -38.26
C ILE A 67 -20.86 -67.46 -37.75
N SER A 68 -22.18 -67.53 -37.93
CA SER A 68 -23.11 -68.70 -37.99
C SER A 68 -23.59 -69.30 -36.66
N GLY A 69 -24.85 -69.71 -36.43
CA GLY A 69 -26.01 -69.89 -37.29
C GLY A 69 -26.88 -71.06 -36.79
N SER A 70 -28.15 -70.77 -36.44
CA SER A 70 -29.37 -71.61 -36.52
C SER A 70 -29.67 -72.80 -35.58
N THR A 71 -30.81 -72.66 -34.87
CA THR A 71 -31.93 -73.60 -34.63
C THR A 71 -31.72 -75.01 -34.05
N HIS A 72 -32.41 -75.32 -32.93
CA HIS A 72 -33.58 -76.24 -32.84
C HIS A 72 -34.16 -76.21 -31.42
N GLY A 73 -35.50 -76.22 -31.29
CA GLY A 73 -36.21 -76.18 -30.01
C GLY A 73 -36.46 -77.54 -29.39
N CYS A 74 -36.92 -77.54 -28.14
CA CYS A 74 -37.86 -78.54 -27.62
C CYS A 74 -38.62 -77.98 -26.41
N PHE A 75 -39.94 -78.06 -26.49
CA PHE A 75 -40.91 -77.79 -25.44
C PHE A 75 -40.86 -78.85 -24.35
N ILE A 76 -40.87 -78.44 -23.08
CA ILE A 76 -41.50 -79.21 -22.00
C ILE A 76 -42.49 -78.29 -21.29
N VAL A 77 -43.76 -78.63 -21.48
CA VAL A 77 -44.90 -78.05 -20.76
C VAL A 77 -44.93 -78.67 -19.36
N VAL A 78 -44.81 -77.85 -18.32
CA VAL A 78 -45.34 -78.18 -16.99
C VAL A 78 -46.26 -77.04 -16.58
N THR A 79 -47.55 -77.31 -16.70
CA THR A 79 -48.64 -76.53 -16.14
C THR A 79 -48.58 -76.54 -14.61
N MET A 80 -48.57 -75.36 -13.96
CA MET A 80 -49.24 -75.19 -12.66
C MET A 80 -49.40 -73.71 -12.25
N LYS A 81 -50.68 -73.28 -12.27
CA LYS A 81 -51.35 -72.27 -11.41
C LYS A 81 -50.81 -70.83 -11.36
N HIS A 82 -51.46 -69.99 -12.17
CA HIS A 82 -51.66 -68.56 -11.90
C HIS A 82 -52.29 -68.35 -10.52
N SER A 83 -51.63 -67.59 -9.64
CA SER A 83 -52.27 -66.66 -8.67
C SER A 83 -51.34 -66.02 -7.61
N VAL A 84 -50.00 -66.13 -7.68
CA VAL A 84 -49.15 -65.60 -6.58
C VAL A 84 -48.12 -64.53 -7.02
N VAL A 85 -47.93 -64.26 -8.32
CA VAL A 85 -46.88 -63.34 -8.80
C VAL A 85 -47.38 -61.91 -9.06
N VAL A 86 -48.70 -61.66 -8.99
CA VAL A 86 -49.25 -60.32 -9.27
C VAL A 86 -49.14 -59.38 -8.07
N LEU A 87 -49.16 -59.91 -6.83
CA LEU A 87 -49.13 -59.07 -5.63
C LEU A 87 -47.78 -58.34 -5.40
N PRO A 88 -46.60 -58.98 -5.53
CA PRO A 88 -45.33 -58.30 -5.31
C PRO A 88 -45.03 -57.28 -6.42
N LEU A 89 -45.44 -57.56 -7.66
CA LEU A 89 -45.21 -56.69 -8.80
C LEU A 89 -46.11 -55.45 -8.75
N VAL A 90 -47.37 -55.61 -8.32
CA VAL A 90 -48.28 -54.48 -8.09
C VAL A 90 -47.83 -53.67 -6.87
N VAL A 91 -47.32 -54.30 -5.81
CA VAL A 91 -46.75 -53.56 -4.67
C VAL A 91 -45.47 -52.82 -5.05
N LEU A 92 -44.59 -53.41 -5.88
CA LEU A 92 -43.40 -52.71 -6.39
C LEU A 92 -43.79 -51.51 -7.28
N ILE A 93 -44.75 -51.70 -8.18
CA ILE A 93 -45.26 -50.64 -9.06
C ILE A 93 -46.02 -49.58 -8.23
N TRP A 94 -46.71 -49.95 -7.16
CA TRP A 94 -47.38 -49.01 -6.25
C TRP A 94 -46.38 -48.26 -5.36
N VAL A 95 -45.26 -48.87 -4.98
CA VAL A 95 -44.15 -48.20 -4.28
C VAL A 95 -43.37 -47.28 -5.24
N PHE A 96 -43.20 -47.65 -6.51
CA PHE A 96 -42.59 -46.79 -7.54
C PHE A 96 -43.53 -45.67 -8.03
N LEU A 97 -44.85 -45.88 -8.05
CA LEU A 97 -45.85 -44.86 -8.42
C LEU A 97 -46.24 -43.93 -7.26
N ASN A 98 -46.16 -44.39 -6.00
CA ASN A 98 -46.32 -43.53 -4.81
C ASN A 98 -44.97 -42.97 -4.29
N GLY A 99 -43.85 -43.37 -4.91
CA GLY A 99 -42.51 -42.86 -4.62
C GLY A 99 -42.15 -41.58 -5.36
N CYS A 100 -43.09 -40.96 -6.08
CA CYS A 100 -42.99 -39.53 -6.39
C CYS A 100 -43.28 -38.75 -5.11
N VAL A 101 -42.27 -38.62 -4.26
CA VAL A 101 -42.17 -37.47 -3.36
C VAL A 101 -42.14 -36.27 -4.29
N TYR A 102 -43.31 -35.69 -4.56
CA TYR A 102 -43.37 -34.33 -5.05
C TYR A 102 -42.63 -33.50 -4.01
N CYS A 103 -41.40 -33.08 -4.32
CA CYS A 103 -40.73 -32.02 -3.59
C CYS A 103 -41.73 -30.87 -3.57
N GLN A 104 -42.37 -30.63 -2.43
CA GLN A 104 -43.12 -29.41 -2.21
C GLN A 104 -42.08 -28.30 -2.24
N THR A 105 -41.92 -27.66 -3.39
CA THR A 105 -41.15 -26.43 -3.50
C THR A 105 -41.76 -25.46 -2.50
N PRO A 106 -40.96 -24.88 -1.58
CA PRO A 106 -41.50 -24.03 -0.54
C PRO A 106 -42.24 -22.84 -1.16
N ALA A 107 -43.43 -22.53 -0.63
CA ALA A 107 -44.28 -21.45 -1.17
C ALA A 107 -43.61 -20.06 -1.07
N GLY A 108 -42.60 -19.92 -0.21
CA GLY A 108 -41.73 -18.75 -0.15
C GLY A 108 -40.42 -19.04 0.56
N VAL A 109 -39.45 -18.15 0.38
CA VAL A 109 -38.12 -18.21 0.99
C VAL A 109 -37.82 -16.89 1.69
N ASN A 110 -37.37 -16.97 2.93
CA ASN A 110 -37.09 -15.81 3.77
C ASN A 110 -35.62 -15.38 3.65
N VAL A 111 -35.39 -14.09 3.46
CA VAL A 111 -34.08 -13.45 3.48
C VAL A 111 -34.12 -12.30 4.48
N GLY A 112 -33.15 -12.28 5.40
CA GLY A 112 -33.01 -11.21 6.38
C GLY A 112 -32.32 -10.00 5.78
N ALA A 113 -32.69 -8.79 6.19
CA ALA A 113 -32.00 -7.56 5.84
C ALA A 113 -31.82 -6.68 7.07
N ILE A 114 -30.57 -6.46 7.49
CA ILE A 114 -30.25 -5.71 8.71
C ILE A 114 -29.38 -4.52 8.33
N PHE A 115 -29.87 -3.30 8.52
CA PHE A 115 -29.12 -2.08 8.24
C PHE A 115 -29.83 -0.87 8.86
N THR A 116 -29.19 0.30 8.88
CA THR A 116 -29.82 1.50 9.44
C THR A 116 -30.72 2.20 8.42
N PHE A 117 -32.03 2.20 8.65
CA PHE A 117 -32.98 2.77 7.67
C PHE A 117 -32.79 4.28 7.49
N ASN A 118 -32.68 5.03 8.58
CA ASN A 118 -32.57 6.49 8.54
C ASN A 118 -31.13 6.98 8.50
N SER A 119 -30.41 6.59 7.45
CA SER A 119 -29.03 7.04 7.17
C SER A 119 -28.91 7.47 5.71
N VAL A 120 -27.79 8.11 5.33
CA VAL A 120 -27.55 8.52 3.93
C VAL A 120 -27.61 7.31 3.00
N ILE A 121 -26.92 6.23 3.37
CA ILE A 121 -26.89 4.97 2.60
C ILE A 121 -28.25 4.26 2.68
N GLY A 122 -28.77 4.09 3.90
CA GLY A 122 -29.96 3.28 4.16
C GLY A 122 -31.26 3.79 3.54
N ARG A 123 -31.43 5.11 3.41
CA ARG A 123 -32.63 5.67 2.74
C ARG A 123 -32.72 5.25 1.29
N ALA A 124 -31.59 5.24 0.57
CA ALA A 124 -31.54 4.73 -0.80
C ALA A 124 -31.58 3.19 -0.82
N ALA A 125 -30.76 2.52 0.00
CA ALA A 125 -30.66 1.07 0.00
C ALA A 125 -31.99 0.37 0.28
N ARG A 126 -32.78 0.86 1.24
CA ARG A 126 -34.08 0.27 1.59
C ARG A 126 -35.06 0.23 0.41
N VAL A 127 -35.19 1.37 -0.27
CA VAL A 127 -36.10 1.50 -1.41
C VAL A 127 -35.59 0.67 -2.59
N ALA A 128 -34.28 0.63 -2.80
CA ALA A 128 -33.64 -0.19 -3.82
C ALA A 128 -33.84 -1.69 -3.58
N MET A 129 -33.68 -2.19 -2.35
CA MET A 129 -33.94 -3.59 -2.01
C MET A 129 -35.41 -3.96 -2.23
N LYS A 130 -36.36 -3.11 -1.82
CA LYS A 130 -37.79 -3.34 -2.07
C LYS A 130 -38.13 -3.39 -3.54
N ALA A 131 -37.53 -2.51 -4.35
CA ALA A 131 -37.68 -2.54 -5.80
C ALA A 131 -37.11 -3.84 -6.38
N ALA A 132 -35.94 -4.29 -5.93
CA ALA A 132 -35.33 -5.54 -6.38
C ALA A 132 -36.20 -6.76 -6.03
N VAL A 133 -36.72 -6.85 -4.79
CA VAL A 133 -37.62 -7.95 -4.39
C VAL A 133 -38.89 -7.97 -5.23
N ALA A 134 -39.47 -6.81 -5.55
CA ALA A 134 -40.62 -6.72 -6.43
C ALA A 134 -40.29 -7.20 -7.86
N ASP A 135 -39.12 -6.82 -8.37
CA ASP A 135 -38.67 -7.19 -9.72
C ASP A 135 -38.33 -8.69 -9.81
N VAL A 136 -37.67 -9.26 -8.79
CA VAL A 136 -37.39 -10.71 -8.68
C VAL A 136 -38.69 -11.51 -8.67
N ASN A 137 -39.64 -11.15 -7.81
CA ASN A 137 -40.92 -11.85 -7.69
C ASN A 137 -41.81 -11.71 -8.95
N ALA A 138 -41.54 -10.72 -9.81
CA ALA A 138 -42.26 -10.51 -11.06
C ALA A 138 -41.61 -11.22 -12.26
N ASP A 139 -40.34 -11.64 -12.16
CA ASP A 139 -39.62 -12.29 -13.26
C ASP A 139 -39.90 -13.81 -13.26
N PRO A 140 -40.57 -14.36 -14.29
CA PRO A 140 -40.90 -15.79 -14.34
C PRO A 140 -39.70 -16.72 -14.53
N LYS A 141 -38.49 -16.18 -14.78
CA LYS A 141 -37.27 -16.97 -15.01
C LYS A 141 -36.51 -17.31 -13.74
N ILE A 142 -36.78 -16.61 -12.64
CA ILE A 142 -36.08 -16.75 -11.36
C ILE A 142 -37.09 -17.09 -10.26
N LEU A 143 -36.76 -18.06 -9.40
CA LEU A 143 -37.62 -18.47 -8.28
C LEU A 143 -39.07 -18.74 -8.71
N LYS A 144 -39.24 -19.49 -9.81
CA LYS A 144 -40.55 -19.79 -10.37
C LYS A 144 -41.43 -20.47 -9.31
N ASP A 145 -42.63 -19.90 -9.09
CA ASP A 145 -43.61 -20.36 -8.09
C ASP A 145 -43.14 -20.25 -6.62
N ILE A 146 -42.05 -19.54 -6.35
CA ILE A 146 -41.48 -19.31 -5.02
C ILE A 146 -41.39 -17.82 -4.74
N LYS A 147 -42.06 -17.34 -3.70
CA LYS A 147 -42.01 -15.92 -3.31
C LYS A 147 -40.78 -15.62 -2.46
N LEU A 148 -39.96 -14.65 -2.87
CA LEU A 148 -38.89 -14.09 -2.05
C LEU A 148 -39.47 -13.10 -1.03
N ASN A 149 -39.31 -13.41 0.26
CA ASN A 149 -39.72 -12.55 1.38
C ASN A 149 -38.49 -11.87 1.99
N LEU A 150 -38.55 -10.55 2.15
CA LEU A 150 -37.48 -9.76 2.78
C LEU A 150 -37.91 -9.32 4.19
N ILE A 151 -37.20 -9.79 5.20
CA ILE A 151 -37.46 -9.48 6.61
C ILE A 151 -36.48 -8.39 7.05
N GLU A 152 -36.97 -7.17 7.22
CA GLU A 152 -36.14 -5.99 7.49
C GLU A 152 -36.06 -5.69 9.00
N GLU A 153 -34.84 -5.51 9.54
CA GLU A 153 -34.61 -5.01 10.91
C GLU A 153 -33.72 -3.75 10.89
N ASP A 154 -34.11 -2.73 11.67
CA ASP A 154 -33.38 -1.46 11.75
C ASP A 154 -32.24 -1.55 12.78
N ALA A 155 -31.01 -1.41 12.32
CA ALA A 155 -29.84 -1.41 13.20
C ALA A 155 -29.64 -0.07 13.94
N ASN A 156 -30.35 0.99 13.58
CA ASN A 156 -30.31 2.32 14.24
C ASN A 156 -28.89 2.84 14.54
N CYS A 157 -27.94 2.63 13.61
CA CYS A 157 -26.52 2.98 13.75
C CYS A 157 -25.83 2.44 15.02
N SER A 158 -26.28 1.29 15.54
CA SER A 158 -25.73 0.66 16.74
C SER A 158 -25.38 -0.79 16.46
N ALA A 159 -24.13 -1.17 16.75
CA ALA A 159 -23.68 -2.56 16.67
C ALA A 159 -24.51 -3.47 17.57
N PHE A 160 -24.87 -3.00 18.77
CA PHE A 160 -25.75 -3.72 19.68
C PHE A 160 -27.13 -3.99 19.06
N MET A 161 -27.78 -2.95 18.51
CA MET A 161 -29.10 -3.12 17.88
C MET A 161 -29.02 -3.97 16.61
N GLY A 162 -27.93 -3.86 15.83
CA GLY A 162 -27.69 -4.73 14.69
C GLY A 162 -27.55 -6.20 15.08
N SER A 163 -26.86 -6.51 16.17
CA SER A 163 -26.77 -7.88 16.72
C SER A 163 -28.13 -8.40 17.18
N VAL A 164 -28.93 -7.57 17.86
CA VAL A 164 -30.31 -7.94 18.24
C VAL A 164 -31.16 -8.21 16.98
N GLY A 165 -31.04 -7.36 15.96
CA GLY A 165 -31.69 -7.55 14.67
C GLY A 165 -31.26 -8.87 14.00
N ALA A 166 -30.00 -9.26 14.11
CA ALA A 166 -29.50 -10.52 13.59
C ALA A 166 -30.21 -11.73 14.21
N PHE A 167 -30.33 -11.77 15.53
CA PHE A 167 -31.07 -12.86 16.19
C PHE A 167 -32.53 -12.91 15.75
N LYS A 168 -33.21 -11.76 15.66
CA LYS A 168 -34.61 -11.72 15.20
C LYS A 168 -34.79 -12.25 13.77
N VAL A 169 -33.95 -11.83 12.82
CA VAL A 169 -34.08 -12.34 11.44
C VAL A 169 -33.72 -13.83 11.36
N LEU A 170 -32.79 -14.31 12.19
CA LEU A 170 -32.39 -15.72 12.22
C LEU A 170 -33.47 -16.62 12.82
N GLU A 171 -34.27 -16.11 13.77
CA GLU A 171 -35.47 -16.81 14.29
C GLU A 171 -36.55 -17.04 13.22
N GLU A 172 -36.56 -16.25 12.15
CA GLU A 172 -37.50 -16.36 11.02
C GLU A 172 -37.00 -17.30 9.91
N GLU A 173 -36.03 -18.17 10.22
CA GLU A 173 -35.50 -19.20 9.32
C GLU A 173 -35.04 -18.63 7.96
N VAL A 174 -34.25 -17.56 8.01
CA VAL A 174 -33.69 -16.93 6.81
C VAL A 174 -32.54 -17.75 6.22
N VAL A 175 -32.49 -17.84 4.88
CA VAL A 175 -31.42 -18.58 4.18
C VAL A 175 -30.17 -17.74 3.94
N ALA A 176 -30.30 -16.41 4.00
CA ALA A 176 -29.19 -15.46 3.85
C ALA A 176 -29.52 -14.15 4.59
N ILE A 177 -28.48 -13.40 4.96
CA ILE A 177 -28.58 -12.06 5.55
C ILE A 177 -28.00 -11.04 4.57
N ILE A 178 -28.75 -10.02 4.23
CA ILE A 178 -28.31 -8.88 3.43
C ILE A 178 -27.95 -7.70 4.36
N GLY A 179 -26.78 -7.10 4.13
CA GLY A 179 -26.26 -6.01 4.94
C GLY A 179 -25.27 -6.47 6.03
N PRO A 180 -24.91 -5.59 6.97
CA PRO A 180 -25.32 -4.20 7.11
C PRO A 180 -24.46 -3.25 6.29
N GLN A 181 -24.79 -1.95 6.36
CA GLN A 181 -24.01 -0.87 5.75
C GLN A 181 -22.81 -0.38 6.57
N SER A 182 -22.71 -0.77 7.84
CA SER A 182 -21.62 -0.37 8.74
C SER A 182 -20.72 -1.56 8.97
N SER A 183 -19.41 -1.40 8.75
CA SER A 183 -18.46 -2.50 8.93
C SER A 183 -18.38 -2.99 10.37
N ALA A 184 -18.49 -2.10 11.37
CA ALA A 184 -18.55 -2.49 12.77
C ALA A 184 -19.75 -3.40 13.08
N ILE A 185 -20.93 -3.09 12.51
CA ILE A 185 -22.11 -3.95 12.64
C ILE A 185 -21.90 -5.26 11.84
N ALA A 186 -21.23 -5.19 10.69
CA ALA A 186 -20.98 -6.37 9.85
C ALA A 186 -20.09 -7.39 10.55
N HIS A 187 -19.06 -6.96 11.28
CA HIS A 187 -18.21 -7.82 12.12
C HIS A 187 -19.04 -8.60 13.14
N MET A 188 -19.91 -7.90 13.87
CA MET A 188 -20.78 -8.52 14.89
C MET A 188 -21.76 -9.54 14.28
N ILE A 189 -22.38 -9.18 13.15
CA ILE A 189 -23.32 -10.08 12.46
C ILE A 189 -22.59 -11.27 11.86
N SER A 190 -21.36 -11.10 11.39
CA SER A 190 -20.57 -12.18 10.78
C SER A 190 -20.30 -13.29 11.78
N GLU A 191 -19.95 -12.96 13.03
CA GLU A 191 -19.76 -13.94 14.10
C GLU A 191 -21.04 -14.74 14.40
N ILE A 192 -22.18 -14.04 14.48
CA ILE A 192 -23.48 -14.67 14.74
C ILE A 192 -23.87 -15.60 13.56
N ALA A 193 -23.75 -15.08 12.33
CA ALA A 193 -24.14 -15.79 11.11
C ALA A 193 -23.25 -17.01 10.84
N ASN A 194 -21.95 -16.92 11.11
CA ASN A 194 -21.01 -18.05 11.06
C ASN A 194 -21.47 -19.21 11.95
N GLY A 195 -21.90 -18.90 13.18
CA GLY A 195 -22.37 -19.92 14.14
C GLY A 195 -23.59 -20.71 13.66
N LEU A 196 -24.41 -20.14 12.77
CA LEU A 196 -25.59 -20.78 12.18
C LEU A 196 -25.43 -21.13 10.69
N LYS A 197 -24.22 -20.97 10.15
CA LYS A 197 -23.86 -21.22 8.74
C LYS A 197 -24.72 -20.44 7.73
N VAL A 198 -25.21 -19.26 8.10
CA VAL A 198 -26.02 -18.43 7.21
C VAL A 198 -25.10 -17.46 6.46
N PRO A 199 -25.07 -17.45 5.11
CA PRO A 199 -24.27 -16.49 4.34
C PRO A 199 -24.73 -15.06 4.60
N GLN A 200 -23.77 -14.17 4.87
CA GLN A 200 -23.99 -12.73 4.99
C GLN A 200 -23.44 -12.02 3.75
N VAL A 201 -24.28 -11.26 3.05
CA VAL A 201 -23.89 -10.49 1.87
C VAL A 201 -24.12 -9.00 2.12
N SER A 202 -23.04 -8.26 2.38
CA SER A 202 -23.14 -6.82 2.60
C SER A 202 -23.05 -6.02 1.30
N PHE A 203 -23.90 -5.01 1.18
CA PHE A 203 -23.90 -4.07 0.07
C PHE A 203 -23.08 -2.80 0.34
N ALA A 204 -22.56 -2.60 1.57
CA ALA A 204 -21.95 -1.35 1.98
C ALA A 204 -20.88 -1.45 3.10
N ALA A 205 -20.56 -2.63 3.62
CA ALA A 205 -19.46 -2.82 4.57
C ALA A 205 -18.13 -3.02 3.82
N THR A 206 -17.27 -2.02 3.87
CA THR A 206 -16.07 -1.90 3.02
C THR A 206 -14.76 -2.27 3.73
N ASP A 207 -14.78 -2.48 5.06
CA ASP A 207 -13.59 -2.80 5.87
C ASP A 207 -12.81 -4.02 5.32
N PRO A 208 -11.51 -3.92 5.02
CA PRO A 208 -10.72 -5.02 4.47
C PRO A 208 -10.72 -6.29 5.32
N THR A 209 -10.76 -6.14 6.65
CA THR A 209 -10.65 -7.27 7.60
C THR A 209 -11.86 -8.20 7.60
N LEU A 210 -13.01 -7.78 7.05
CA LEU A 210 -14.17 -8.66 6.84
C LEU A 210 -13.90 -9.80 5.83
N SER A 211 -12.83 -9.69 5.02
CA SER A 211 -12.37 -10.78 4.15
C SER A 211 -11.45 -11.79 4.86
N ALA A 212 -11.13 -11.58 6.14
CA ALA A 212 -10.27 -12.49 6.89
C ALA A 212 -10.88 -13.90 7.02
N LEU A 213 -10.02 -14.89 7.26
CA LEU A 213 -10.43 -16.30 7.39
C LEU A 213 -11.41 -16.54 8.55
N GLN A 214 -11.46 -15.65 9.53
CA GLN A 214 -12.41 -15.71 10.65
C GLN A 214 -13.87 -15.46 10.22
N PHE A 215 -14.10 -14.86 9.04
CA PHE A 215 -15.44 -14.62 8.49
C PHE A 215 -15.66 -15.39 7.18
N PRO A 216 -15.77 -16.73 7.25
CA PRO A 216 -15.88 -17.56 6.06
C PRO A 216 -17.21 -17.41 5.33
N PHE A 217 -18.30 -17.03 6.01
CA PHE A 217 -19.63 -16.84 5.39
C PHE A 217 -19.93 -15.39 4.96
N PHE A 218 -18.98 -14.47 5.13
CA PHE A 218 -19.13 -13.08 4.72
C PHE A 218 -18.72 -12.87 3.25
N LEU A 219 -19.59 -12.20 2.50
CA LEU A 219 -19.35 -11.69 1.16
C LEU A 219 -19.78 -10.23 1.07
N ARG A 220 -19.30 -9.52 0.04
CA ARG A 220 -19.76 -8.16 -0.26
C ARG A 220 -19.87 -7.87 -1.75
N THR A 221 -20.93 -7.17 -2.12
CA THR A 221 -21.24 -6.72 -3.49
C THR A 221 -20.79 -5.28 -3.76
N THR A 222 -20.08 -4.68 -2.80
CA THR A 222 -19.40 -3.38 -2.90
C THR A 222 -17.88 -3.60 -2.86
N GLN A 223 -17.12 -2.57 -3.23
CA GLN A 223 -15.66 -2.65 -3.22
C GLN A 223 -15.11 -2.58 -1.79
N SER A 224 -14.03 -3.31 -1.54
CA SER A 224 -13.30 -3.20 -0.28
C SER A 224 -12.47 -1.91 -0.23
N ASP A 225 -12.35 -1.31 0.94
CA ASP A 225 -11.49 -0.15 1.19
C ASP A 225 -10.02 -0.44 0.88
N PHE A 226 -9.60 -1.71 0.81
CA PHE A 226 -8.27 -2.06 0.32
C PHE A 226 -7.99 -1.40 -1.05
N TYR A 227 -8.95 -1.48 -1.98
CA TYR A 227 -8.81 -0.85 -3.29
C TYR A 227 -8.95 0.68 -3.22
N GLN A 228 -9.82 1.20 -2.34
CA GLN A 228 -9.97 2.64 -2.11
C GLN A 228 -8.66 3.28 -1.61
N MET A 229 -7.98 2.61 -0.67
CA MET A 229 -6.75 3.10 -0.08
C MET A 229 -5.57 2.95 -1.04
N ALA A 230 -5.54 1.92 -1.87
CA ALA A 230 -4.60 1.83 -2.98
C ALA A 230 -4.77 3.00 -3.96
N ALA A 231 -6.01 3.32 -4.35
CA ALA A 231 -6.30 4.48 -5.19
C ALA A 231 -5.88 5.81 -4.53
N MET A 232 -6.07 5.93 -3.22
CA MET A 232 -5.67 7.12 -2.47
C MET A 232 -4.15 7.25 -2.38
N ALA A 233 -3.43 6.16 -2.12
CA ALA A 233 -1.97 6.14 -2.10
C ALA A 233 -1.37 6.45 -3.48
N ASP A 234 -1.95 5.89 -4.55
CA ASP A 234 -1.61 6.26 -5.93
C ASP A 234 -1.86 7.74 -6.20
N LEU A 235 -2.96 8.31 -5.70
CA LEU A 235 -3.27 9.74 -5.90
C LEU A 235 -2.23 10.63 -5.22
N VAL A 236 -1.77 10.24 -4.02
CA VAL A 236 -0.74 10.96 -3.27
C VAL A 236 0.60 10.90 -4.00
N ASP A 237 0.96 9.72 -4.50
CA ASP A 237 2.18 9.46 -5.29
C ASP A 237 2.17 10.24 -6.61
N PHE A 238 1.04 10.23 -7.32
CA PHE A 238 0.85 10.90 -8.61
C PHE A 238 1.12 12.41 -8.52
N TYR A 239 0.71 13.06 -7.43
CA TYR A 239 0.99 14.48 -7.19
C TYR A 239 2.30 14.75 -6.45
N GLY A 240 3.07 13.71 -6.10
CA GLY A 240 4.41 13.81 -5.53
C GLY A 240 4.47 14.22 -4.05
N TRP A 241 3.36 14.10 -3.31
CA TRP A 241 3.36 14.39 -1.87
C TRP A 241 3.95 13.22 -1.09
N LYS A 242 4.76 13.50 -0.05
CA LYS A 242 5.48 12.47 0.73
C LYS A 242 4.84 12.15 2.08
N GLU A 243 4.08 13.09 2.62
CA GLU A 243 3.45 12.97 3.92
C GLU A 243 1.99 13.40 3.85
N VAL A 244 1.13 12.69 4.56
CA VAL A 244 -0.31 12.98 4.65
C VAL A 244 -0.81 12.92 6.09
N ILE A 245 -1.88 13.67 6.37
CA ILE A 245 -2.63 13.62 7.61
C ILE A 245 -3.90 12.80 7.37
N ALA A 246 -4.12 11.76 8.16
CA ALA A 246 -5.33 10.96 8.11
C ALA A 246 -6.33 11.41 9.17
N ILE A 247 -7.55 11.77 8.76
CA ILE A 247 -8.70 12.02 9.65
C ILE A 247 -9.69 10.89 9.45
N PHE A 248 -10.06 10.18 10.52
CA PHE A 248 -10.91 9.00 10.40
C PHE A 248 -11.84 8.82 11.60
N ILE A 249 -12.89 8.05 11.43
CA ILE A 249 -13.81 7.66 12.50
C ILE A 249 -13.22 6.49 13.31
N ASP A 250 -13.29 6.54 14.64
CA ASP A 250 -12.62 5.56 15.51
C ASP A 250 -13.47 4.30 15.75
N ASP A 251 -13.76 3.59 14.67
CA ASP A 251 -14.39 2.27 14.66
C ASP A 251 -13.60 1.29 13.77
N ASP A 252 -14.12 0.08 13.57
CA ASP A 252 -13.47 -0.94 12.73
C ASP A 252 -13.29 -0.47 11.29
N TYR A 253 -14.28 0.21 10.72
CA TYR A 253 -14.20 0.78 9.37
C TYR A 253 -13.04 1.78 9.27
N GLY A 254 -13.01 2.79 10.14
CA GLY A 254 -12.00 3.84 10.03
C GLY A 254 -10.59 3.39 10.41
N ARG A 255 -10.42 2.60 11.50
CA ARG A 255 -9.09 2.12 11.90
C ARG A 255 -8.49 1.18 10.86
N ASN A 256 -9.27 0.20 10.38
CA ASN A 256 -8.77 -0.79 9.42
C ASN A 256 -8.57 -0.17 8.03
N GLY A 257 -9.41 0.80 7.66
CA GLY A 257 -9.19 1.61 6.45
C GLY A 257 -7.89 2.41 6.52
N ILE A 258 -7.59 3.06 7.64
CA ILE A 258 -6.31 3.78 7.82
C ILE A 258 -5.11 2.85 7.93
N ALA A 259 -5.26 1.65 8.49
CA ALA A 259 -4.21 0.63 8.46
C ALA A 259 -3.88 0.21 7.02
N ALA A 260 -4.90 -0.08 6.20
CA ALA A 260 -4.71 -0.39 4.79
C ALA A 260 -4.07 0.78 4.01
N LEU A 261 -4.41 2.03 4.34
CA LEU A 261 -3.76 3.20 3.77
C LEU A 261 -2.28 3.29 4.13
N ASP A 262 -1.92 2.97 5.37
CA ASP A 262 -0.52 2.95 5.82
C ASP A 262 0.29 1.95 4.99
N ASP A 263 -0.22 0.73 4.83
CA ASP A 263 0.41 -0.33 4.04
C ASP A 263 0.59 0.08 2.56
N GLU A 264 -0.42 0.71 1.95
CA GLU A 264 -0.35 1.15 0.54
C GLU A 264 0.58 2.36 0.34
N LEU A 265 0.69 3.25 1.32
CA LEU A 265 1.63 4.37 1.29
C LEU A 265 3.08 3.88 1.48
N GLU A 266 3.31 2.93 2.39
CA GLU A 266 4.65 2.39 2.68
C GLU A 266 5.26 1.71 1.46
N LYS A 267 4.45 0.97 0.68
CA LYS A 267 4.87 0.36 -0.61
C LYS A 267 5.46 1.37 -1.61
N LYS A 268 5.16 2.67 -1.43
CA LYS A 268 5.59 3.78 -2.28
C LYS A 268 6.58 4.72 -1.59
N SER A 269 7.11 4.31 -0.43
CA SER A 269 7.97 5.15 0.42
C SER A 269 7.30 6.48 0.79
N LEU A 270 5.99 6.45 1.00
CA LEU A 270 5.16 7.53 1.51
C LEU A 270 4.73 7.16 2.94
N LYS A 271 4.27 8.13 3.73
CA LYS A 271 3.82 7.84 5.11
C LYS A 271 2.67 8.74 5.57
N ILE A 272 1.90 8.23 6.51
CA ILE A 272 0.98 9.05 7.31
C ILE A 272 1.78 9.74 8.41
N SER A 273 1.91 11.06 8.36
CA SER A 273 2.65 11.82 9.38
C SER A 273 1.86 11.87 10.69
N HIS A 274 0.54 12.06 10.61
CA HIS A 274 -0.34 12.14 11.77
C HIS A 274 -1.70 11.48 11.50
N LYS A 275 -2.20 10.78 12.53
CA LYS A 275 -3.51 10.10 12.54
C LYS A 275 -4.42 10.79 13.56
N PHE A 276 -5.55 11.31 13.12
CA PHE A 276 -6.54 12.00 13.96
C PHE A 276 -7.86 11.22 13.99
N PRO A 277 -8.12 10.46 15.07
CA PRO A 277 -9.39 9.77 15.25
C PRO A 277 -10.50 10.75 15.66
N LEU A 278 -11.70 10.51 15.16
CA LEU A 278 -12.95 11.15 15.57
C LEU A 278 -13.88 10.11 16.19
N PRO A 279 -14.59 10.44 17.28
CA PRO A 279 -15.57 9.51 17.85
C PRO A 279 -16.70 9.21 16.86
N ILE A 280 -17.36 8.05 17.01
CA ILE A 280 -18.41 7.59 16.08
C ILE A 280 -19.50 8.66 15.86
N GLN A 281 -19.89 9.33 16.94
CA GLN A 281 -20.83 10.45 16.92
C GLN A 281 -20.11 11.76 17.23
N PHE A 282 -19.21 12.18 16.33
CA PHE A 282 -18.49 13.44 16.50
C PHE A 282 -19.40 14.67 16.34
N ASP A 283 -19.12 15.69 17.13
CA ASP A 283 -19.76 17.00 17.07
C ASP A 283 -18.83 18.10 16.55
N VAL A 284 -19.31 19.34 16.54
CA VAL A 284 -18.54 20.51 16.11
C VAL A 284 -17.32 20.75 17.00
N GLY A 285 -17.41 20.47 18.30
CA GLY A 285 -16.31 20.62 19.26
C GLY A 285 -15.18 19.65 18.96
N ASN A 286 -15.50 18.37 18.74
CA ASN A 286 -14.51 17.34 18.39
C ASN A 286 -13.76 17.70 17.10
N ILE A 287 -14.49 18.10 16.05
CA ILE A 287 -13.88 18.51 14.78
C ILE A 287 -12.99 19.75 14.97
N THR A 288 -13.46 20.74 15.73
CA THR A 288 -12.73 21.99 15.94
C THR A 288 -11.43 21.76 16.70
N ASP A 289 -11.45 20.95 17.76
CA ASP A 289 -10.26 20.58 18.51
C ASP A 289 -9.25 19.83 17.63
N MET A 290 -9.71 18.83 16.89
CA MET A 290 -8.88 18.06 15.96
C MET A 290 -8.25 18.94 14.86
N LEU A 291 -9.04 19.80 14.21
CA LEU A 291 -8.52 20.68 13.17
C LEU A 291 -7.54 21.71 13.73
N ASN A 292 -7.77 22.28 14.91
CA ASN A 292 -6.83 23.19 15.56
C ASN A 292 -5.50 22.51 15.88
N LYS A 293 -5.52 21.26 16.36
CA LYS A 293 -4.31 20.46 16.58
C LYS A 293 -3.58 20.15 15.27
N SER A 294 -4.30 19.88 14.19
CA SER A 294 -3.70 19.58 12.89
C SER A 294 -3.14 20.82 12.18
N LYS A 295 -3.77 21.99 12.36
CA LYS A 295 -3.44 23.25 11.66
C LYS A 295 -2.00 23.72 11.93
N VAL A 296 -1.47 23.40 13.11
CA VAL A 296 -0.11 23.81 13.51
C VAL A 296 1.00 22.91 12.97
N LEU A 297 0.66 21.79 12.31
CA LEU A 297 1.62 20.86 11.72
C LEU A 297 2.17 21.39 10.40
N SER A 298 3.21 20.76 9.83
CA SER A 298 3.75 21.18 8.52
C SER A 298 2.99 20.58 7.34
N THR A 299 2.55 19.33 7.46
CA THR A 299 1.77 18.66 6.41
C THR A 299 0.44 19.38 6.13
N ARG A 300 0.08 19.54 4.86
CA ARG A 300 -1.15 20.20 4.40
C ARG A 300 -2.03 19.30 3.52
N VAL A 301 -1.65 18.04 3.34
CA VAL A 301 -2.42 17.03 2.62
C VAL A 301 -3.25 16.23 3.62
N TYR A 302 -4.57 16.34 3.53
CA TYR A 302 -5.52 15.68 4.41
C TYR A 302 -6.28 14.61 3.66
N ILE A 303 -6.31 13.40 4.20
CA ILE A 303 -7.16 12.30 3.75
C ILE A 303 -8.27 12.13 4.79
N VAL A 304 -9.52 12.25 4.36
CA VAL A 304 -10.72 12.20 5.21
C VAL A 304 -11.47 10.90 4.95
N HIS A 305 -11.40 9.98 5.91
CA HIS A 305 -12.02 8.66 5.89
C HIS A 305 -13.05 8.50 7.02
N VAL A 306 -14.26 9.01 6.77
CA VAL A 306 -15.36 9.01 7.74
C VAL A 306 -16.63 8.45 7.09
N GLY A 307 -17.70 8.29 7.86
CA GLY A 307 -19.02 7.97 7.31
C GLY A 307 -19.68 9.18 6.62
N PRO A 308 -20.74 8.96 5.79
CA PRO A 308 -21.46 10.04 5.11
C PRO A 308 -21.97 11.14 6.05
N ASP A 309 -21.56 12.39 5.82
CA ASP A 309 -22.00 13.57 6.59
C ASP A 309 -22.73 14.58 5.70
N PRO A 310 -24.09 14.61 5.71
CA PRO A 310 -24.88 15.49 4.83
C PRO A 310 -24.70 16.98 5.13
N ARG A 311 -24.07 17.33 6.26
CA ARG A 311 -23.81 18.72 6.65
C ARG A 311 -22.39 19.18 6.32
N PHE A 312 -21.53 18.30 5.78
CA PHE A 312 -20.13 18.59 5.46
C PHE A 312 -19.41 19.34 6.60
N ARG A 313 -19.57 18.87 7.85
CA ARG A 313 -19.17 19.62 9.05
C ARG A 313 -17.67 19.84 9.11
N ILE A 314 -16.87 18.84 8.71
CA ILE A 314 -15.41 18.94 8.65
C ILE A 314 -14.99 20.10 7.74
N PHE A 315 -15.49 20.13 6.50
CA PHE A 315 -15.14 21.19 5.54
C PHE A 315 -15.71 22.56 5.93
N THR A 316 -16.90 22.61 6.53
CA THR A 316 -17.48 23.85 7.06
C THR A 316 -16.59 24.47 8.14
N ILE A 317 -16.06 23.64 9.04
CA ILE A 317 -15.18 24.11 10.13
C ILE A 317 -13.79 24.42 9.58
N ALA A 318 -13.27 23.60 8.66
CA ALA A 318 -12.01 23.89 7.96
C ALA A 318 -12.05 25.26 7.26
N GLN A 319 -13.16 25.61 6.61
CA GLN A 319 -13.34 26.93 6.00
C GLN A 319 -13.30 28.05 7.05
N LYS A 320 -14.00 27.89 8.19
CA LYS A 320 -13.98 28.85 9.31
C LYS A 320 -12.60 29.01 9.94
N LEU A 321 -11.78 27.96 9.89
CA LEU A 321 -10.40 27.96 10.37
C LEU A 321 -9.39 28.37 9.29
N GLU A 322 -9.85 28.84 8.12
CA GLU A 322 -9.01 29.26 6.99
C GLU A 322 -8.11 28.14 6.42
N MET A 323 -8.58 26.89 6.53
CA MET A 323 -7.90 25.69 6.02
C MET A 323 -8.41 25.26 4.62
N MET A 324 -9.26 26.07 3.98
CA MET A 324 -9.73 25.87 2.60
C MET A 324 -9.00 26.82 1.61
N THR A 325 -7.69 26.97 1.79
CA THR A 325 -6.84 27.85 0.97
C THR A 325 -6.00 27.05 -0.03
N ASN A 326 -5.38 27.71 -1.02
CA ASN A 326 -4.53 27.09 -2.05
C ASN A 326 -3.27 26.35 -1.52
N LYS A 327 -3.07 26.32 -0.20
CA LYS A 327 -2.00 25.61 0.50
C LYS A 327 -2.42 24.22 0.96
N TYR A 328 -3.74 23.99 1.09
CA TYR A 328 -4.30 22.76 1.62
C TYR A 328 -4.78 21.85 0.50
N VAL A 329 -4.61 20.56 0.71
CA VAL A 329 -5.15 19.51 -0.15
C VAL A 329 -6.12 18.69 0.69
N TRP A 330 -7.34 18.54 0.20
CA TRP A 330 -8.39 17.77 0.85
C TRP A 330 -8.81 16.62 -0.06
N LEU A 331 -8.44 15.41 0.34
CA LEU A 331 -8.80 14.16 -0.30
C LEU A 331 -9.87 13.49 0.57
N ALA A 332 -10.98 13.10 -0.04
CA ALA A 332 -12.06 12.38 0.64
C ALA A 332 -12.27 11.02 0.01
N THR A 333 -12.55 10.02 0.84
CA THR A 333 -13.02 8.72 0.38
C THR A 333 -14.46 8.81 -0.13
N ASP A 334 -15.01 7.70 -0.61
CA ASP A 334 -16.32 7.58 -1.27
C ASP A 334 -17.54 7.97 -0.42
N TRP A 335 -17.37 8.21 0.88
CA TRP A 335 -18.40 8.84 1.70
C TRP A 335 -18.82 10.20 1.14
N LEU A 336 -17.89 10.95 0.53
CA LEU A 336 -18.17 12.27 -0.03
C LEU A 336 -19.09 12.14 -1.25
N SER A 337 -18.73 11.30 -2.21
CA SER A 337 -19.57 11.05 -3.40
C SER A 337 -20.92 10.48 -3.02
N THR A 338 -20.96 9.55 -2.06
CA THR A 338 -22.20 8.96 -1.53
C THR A 338 -23.12 10.02 -0.95
N THR A 339 -22.56 10.98 -0.21
CA THR A 339 -23.32 12.10 0.35
C THR A 339 -23.84 13.00 -0.77
N LEU A 340 -22.98 13.38 -1.71
CA LEU A 340 -23.31 14.25 -2.85
C LEU A 340 -24.42 13.64 -3.72
N ASP A 341 -24.32 12.35 -4.04
CA ASP A 341 -25.28 11.64 -4.89
C ASP A 341 -26.62 11.40 -4.19
N SER A 342 -26.69 11.58 -2.86
CA SER A 342 -27.92 11.49 -2.07
C SER A 342 -28.60 12.85 -1.84
N LEU A 343 -27.95 13.97 -2.20
CA LEU A 343 -28.48 15.32 -2.01
C LEU A 343 -29.63 15.60 -2.98
N THR A 344 -30.70 16.22 -2.48
CA THR A 344 -31.74 16.78 -3.34
C THR A 344 -31.26 18.08 -3.99
N PRO A 345 -31.82 18.51 -5.14
CA PRO A 345 -31.41 19.74 -5.82
C PRO A 345 -31.43 20.99 -4.92
N MET A 346 -32.34 21.05 -3.95
CA MET A 346 -32.45 22.17 -2.99
C MET A 346 -31.27 22.24 -1.99
N SER A 347 -30.60 21.11 -1.74
CA SER A 347 -29.47 20.97 -0.80
C SER A 347 -28.10 21.15 -1.44
N GLN A 348 -28.02 21.37 -2.75
CA GLN A 348 -26.76 21.58 -3.49
C GLN A 348 -26.11 22.95 -3.23
N THR A 349 -26.78 23.86 -2.51
CA THR A 349 -26.23 25.18 -2.15
C THR A 349 -24.98 25.09 -1.25
N SER A 350 -24.77 23.98 -0.55
CA SER A 350 -23.59 23.73 0.28
C SER A 350 -22.33 23.31 -0.50
N LEU A 351 -22.41 23.11 -1.83
CA LEU A 351 -21.26 22.68 -2.65
C LEU A 351 -20.11 23.69 -2.67
N HIS A 352 -20.39 24.97 -2.44
CA HIS A 352 -19.34 26.01 -2.37
C HIS A 352 -18.33 25.76 -1.22
N ILE A 353 -18.74 25.05 -0.16
CA ILE A 353 -17.87 24.68 0.97
C ILE A 353 -16.82 23.66 0.53
N LEU A 354 -17.14 22.86 -0.48
CA LEU A 354 -16.31 21.77 -0.99
C LEU A 354 -15.43 22.20 -2.16
N GLN A 355 -15.34 23.50 -2.46
CA GLN A 355 -14.54 24.02 -3.54
C GLN A 355 -13.09 23.51 -3.47
N GLY A 356 -12.69 22.77 -4.49
CA GLY A 356 -11.36 22.20 -4.65
C GLY A 356 -11.09 20.91 -3.88
N VAL A 357 -12.10 20.31 -3.25
CA VAL A 357 -11.99 18.97 -2.64
C VAL A 357 -11.94 17.92 -3.75
N VAL A 358 -11.06 16.94 -3.61
CA VAL A 358 -10.99 15.75 -4.47
C VAL A 358 -11.58 14.57 -3.72
N GLY A 359 -12.44 13.83 -4.37
CA GLY A 359 -13.08 12.64 -3.82
C GLY A 359 -12.89 11.43 -4.73
N LEU A 360 -13.08 10.24 -4.15
CA LEU A 360 -13.29 9.03 -4.92
C LEU A 360 -14.79 8.72 -4.99
N ARG A 361 -15.24 8.09 -6.06
CA ARG A 361 -16.59 7.51 -6.19
C ARG A 361 -16.41 6.10 -6.75
N GLN A 362 -17.02 5.08 -6.15
CA GLN A 362 -16.95 3.72 -6.71
C GLN A 362 -17.51 3.73 -8.14
N HIS A 363 -16.72 3.18 -9.07
CA HIS A 363 -17.08 3.20 -10.48
C HIS A 363 -18.30 2.31 -10.74
N ILE A 364 -19.30 2.86 -11.44
CA ILE A 364 -20.45 2.10 -11.95
C ILE A 364 -20.56 2.39 -13.46
N PRO A 365 -20.32 1.40 -14.33
CA PRO A 365 -20.41 1.56 -15.78
C PRO A 365 -21.78 2.09 -16.22
N ASP A 366 -21.81 2.91 -17.28
CA ASP A 366 -23.10 3.31 -17.85
C ASP A 366 -23.74 2.15 -18.62
N SER A 367 -25.01 1.86 -18.33
CA SER A 367 -25.75 0.79 -18.98
C SER A 367 -27.21 1.17 -19.21
N SER A 368 -27.85 0.52 -20.17
CA SER A 368 -29.29 0.73 -20.43
C SER A 368 -30.14 0.37 -19.21
N ARG A 369 -29.76 -0.67 -18.45
CA ARG A 369 -30.41 -1.08 -17.20
C ARG A 369 -30.28 -0.02 -16.12
N LYS A 370 -29.07 0.51 -15.90
CA LYS A 370 -28.81 1.62 -14.98
C LYS A 370 -29.66 2.85 -15.34
N ARG A 371 -29.65 3.28 -16.61
CA ARG A 371 -30.43 4.44 -17.07
C ARG A 371 -31.95 4.23 -16.91
N ALA A 372 -32.45 3.04 -17.19
CA ALA A 372 -33.86 2.69 -16.98
C ALA A 372 -34.24 2.73 -15.49
N PHE A 373 -33.40 2.17 -14.61
CA PHE A 373 -33.64 2.18 -13.18
C PHE A 373 -33.57 3.60 -12.60
N VAL A 374 -32.59 4.42 -13.01
CA VAL A 374 -32.51 5.84 -12.63
C VAL A 374 -33.76 6.61 -13.08
N SER A 375 -34.27 6.33 -14.29
CA SER A 375 -35.53 6.94 -14.75
C SER A 375 -36.74 6.49 -13.92
N ARG A 376 -36.79 5.23 -13.48
CA ARG A 376 -37.82 4.73 -12.56
C ARG A 376 -37.68 5.36 -11.17
N TRP A 377 -36.46 5.50 -10.67
CA TRP A 377 -36.16 6.12 -9.37
C TRP A 377 -36.68 7.57 -9.30
N LYS A 378 -36.48 8.35 -10.37
CA LYS A 378 -37.03 9.71 -10.47
C LYS A 378 -38.56 9.75 -10.35
N LYS A 379 -39.27 8.75 -10.87
CA LYS A 379 -40.73 8.62 -10.69
C LYS A 379 -41.08 8.28 -9.24
N MET A 380 -40.34 7.34 -8.64
CA MET A 380 -40.52 6.97 -7.23
C MET A 380 -40.30 8.15 -6.28
N LEU A 381 -39.37 9.05 -6.59
CA LEU A 381 -39.18 10.32 -5.86
C LEU A 381 -40.40 11.24 -5.99
N GLN A 382 -40.95 11.38 -7.20
CA GLN A 382 -42.15 12.20 -7.44
C GLN A 382 -43.40 11.65 -6.74
N GLU A 383 -43.51 10.33 -6.65
CA GLU A 383 -44.60 9.61 -5.99
C GLU A 383 -44.44 9.53 -4.46
N GLY A 384 -43.32 10.00 -3.91
CA GLY A 384 -43.02 9.93 -2.47
C GLY A 384 -42.65 8.54 -1.96
N LEU A 385 -42.38 7.58 -2.85
CA LEU A 385 -41.91 6.24 -2.52
C LEU A 385 -40.43 6.21 -2.13
N ALA A 386 -39.64 7.14 -2.68
CA ALA A 386 -38.26 7.39 -2.29
C ALA A 386 -38.13 8.76 -1.60
N SER A 387 -37.28 8.86 -0.58
CA SER A 387 -37.05 10.09 0.18
C SER A 387 -35.68 10.73 -0.06
N SER A 388 -34.81 10.09 -0.87
CA SER A 388 -33.50 10.60 -1.25
C SER A 388 -33.13 10.17 -2.67
N GLU A 389 -32.21 10.93 -3.29
CA GLU A 389 -31.60 10.53 -4.55
C GLU A 389 -30.82 9.20 -4.42
N LEU A 390 -30.56 8.56 -5.56
CA LEU A 390 -29.92 7.26 -5.64
C LEU A 390 -28.40 7.38 -5.62
N ASN A 391 -27.77 6.88 -4.56
CA ASN A 391 -26.30 6.78 -4.45
C ASN A 391 -25.76 5.41 -4.91
N THR A 392 -24.44 5.30 -5.02
CA THR A 392 -23.72 4.07 -5.41
C THR A 392 -24.16 2.84 -4.59
N TYR A 393 -24.24 2.97 -3.27
CA TYR A 393 -24.66 1.87 -2.39
C TYR A 393 -26.11 1.43 -2.61
N GLY A 394 -26.98 2.31 -3.12
CA GLY A 394 -28.33 1.93 -3.56
C GLY A 394 -28.33 0.99 -4.77
N PHE A 395 -27.41 1.18 -5.73
CA PHE A 395 -27.23 0.23 -6.84
C PHE A 395 -26.72 -1.12 -6.34
N HIS A 396 -25.73 -1.12 -5.44
CA HIS A 396 -25.22 -2.35 -4.83
C HIS A 396 -26.30 -3.07 -4.01
N ALA A 397 -27.14 -2.35 -3.27
CA ALA A 397 -28.25 -2.93 -2.51
C ALA A 397 -29.26 -3.64 -3.43
N TYR A 398 -29.61 -3.03 -4.57
CA TYR A 398 -30.47 -3.65 -5.58
C TYR A 398 -29.85 -4.94 -6.13
N ASP A 399 -28.58 -4.87 -6.53
CA ASP A 399 -27.87 -6.02 -7.11
C ASP A 399 -27.60 -7.13 -6.09
N THR A 400 -27.48 -6.80 -4.80
CA THR A 400 -27.31 -7.79 -3.73
C THR A 400 -28.51 -8.70 -3.60
N VAL A 401 -29.72 -8.13 -3.66
CA VAL A 401 -30.97 -8.91 -3.67
C VAL A 401 -31.00 -9.84 -4.87
N TRP A 402 -30.61 -9.36 -6.06
CA TRP A 402 -30.51 -10.20 -7.26
C TRP A 402 -29.46 -11.31 -7.13
N ALA A 403 -28.29 -11.01 -6.56
CA ALA A 403 -27.25 -12.01 -6.33
C ALA A 403 -27.73 -13.14 -5.40
N VAL A 404 -28.40 -12.77 -4.31
CA VAL A 404 -29.01 -13.72 -3.37
C VAL A 404 -30.13 -14.51 -4.07
N ALA A 405 -31.02 -13.85 -4.80
CA ALA A 405 -32.11 -14.52 -5.53
C ALA A 405 -31.59 -15.53 -6.57
N HIS A 406 -30.58 -15.15 -7.37
CA HIS A 406 -29.96 -16.06 -8.34
C HIS A 406 -29.30 -17.27 -7.66
N SER A 407 -28.70 -17.05 -6.49
CA SER A 407 -28.05 -18.11 -5.73
C SER A 407 -29.07 -19.07 -5.11
N ILE A 408 -30.19 -18.57 -4.60
CA ILE A 408 -31.29 -19.40 -4.08
C ILE A 408 -31.92 -20.21 -5.22
N ASP A 409 -32.18 -19.58 -6.36
CA ASP A 409 -32.74 -20.26 -7.54
C ASP A 409 -31.83 -21.40 -8.03
N LYS A 410 -30.51 -21.17 -8.06
CA LYS A 410 -29.52 -22.20 -8.40
C LYS A 410 -29.42 -23.27 -7.31
N PHE A 411 -29.47 -22.90 -6.04
CA PHE A 411 -29.45 -23.84 -4.90
C PHE A 411 -30.61 -24.84 -4.97
N ILE A 412 -31.83 -24.35 -5.26
CA ILE A 412 -33.02 -25.21 -5.39
C ILE A 412 -32.92 -26.12 -6.62
N LYS A 413 -32.34 -25.63 -7.72
CA LYS A 413 -32.12 -26.43 -8.95
C LYS A 413 -31.05 -27.50 -8.81
N GLU A 414 -30.11 -27.35 -7.87
CA GLU A 414 -29.08 -28.36 -7.53
C GLU A 414 -29.55 -29.34 -6.43
N ASP A 415 -30.87 -29.56 -6.31
CA ASP A 415 -31.52 -30.40 -5.28
C ASP A 415 -31.22 -29.98 -3.83
N GLY A 416 -30.88 -28.71 -3.62
CA GLY A 416 -30.70 -28.13 -2.29
C GLY A 416 -32.04 -28.04 -1.56
N ASN A 417 -32.19 -28.79 -0.46
CA ASN A 417 -33.38 -28.70 0.38
C ASN A 417 -33.21 -27.58 1.43
N ILE A 418 -34.23 -26.73 1.59
CA ILE A 418 -34.22 -25.69 2.62
C ILE A 418 -34.69 -26.32 3.93
N THR A 419 -33.74 -26.73 4.76
CA THR A 419 -34.00 -27.31 6.08
C THR A 419 -33.17 -26.61 7.16
N PHE A 420 -33.71 -26.62 8.36
CA PHE A 420 -33.12 -25.97 9.52
C PHE A 420 -33.07 -26.96 10.69
N SER A 421 -31.86 -27.16 11.22
CA SER A 421 -31.61 -28.10 12.31
C SER A 421 -31.28 -27.37 13.62
N PRO A 422 -31.70 -27.89 14.79
CA PRO A 422 -31.24 -27.36 16.07
C PRO A 422 -29.71 -27.36 16.18
N ASN A 423 -29.13 -26.34 16.81
CA ASN A 423 -27.69 -26.31 17.04
C ASN A 423 -27.32 -27.09 18.32
N ASP A 424 -26.49 -28.13 18.19
CA ASP A 424 -26.00 -28.95 19.31
C ASP A 424 -25.30 -28.16 20.42
N MET A 425 -24.67 -27.02 20.09
CA MET A 425 -24.07 -26.14 21.09
C MET A 425 -25.13 -25.39 21.92
N LEU A 426 -26.22 -24.94 21.29
CA LEU A 426 -27.32 -24.25 21.96
C LEU A 426 -28.18 -25.22 22.79
N LEU A 427 -28.26 -26.49 22.36
CA LEU A 427 -28.95 -27.54 23.12
C LEU A 427 -28.26 -27.90 24.46
N LYS A 428 -26.97 -27.57 24.62
CA LYS A 428 -26.21 -27.80 25.86
C LYS A 428 -26.32 -26.66 26.89
N MET A 429 -26.99 -25.56 26.54
CA MET A 429 -27.21 -24.42 27.45
C MET A 429 -28.36 -24.76 28.42
N ASN A 430 -28.17 -24.51 29.72
CA ASN A 430 -29.15 -24.88 30.75
C ASN A 430 -30.52 -24.21 30.52
N SER A 431 -31.58 -24.97 30.80
CA SER A 431 -32.98 -24.77 30.38
C SER A 431 -33.74 -23.57 30.98
N THR A 432 -33.06 -22.56 31.53
CA THR A 432 -33.70 -21.33 32.02
C THR A 432 -33.78 -20.21 30.98
N ASP A 433 -33.03 -20.28 29.87
CA ASP A 433 -33.04 -19.28 28.79
C ASP A 433 -33.84 -19.76 27.57
N ARG A 434 -35.17 -19.62 27.64
CA ARG A 434 -36.13 -20.05 26.59
C ARG A 434 -36.16 -19.20 25.31
N GLN A 435 -35.33 -18.16 25.20
CA GLN A 435 -35.34 -17.29 24.01
C GLN A 435 -34.35 -17.73 22.92
N MET A 436 -33.17 -18.27 23.27
CA MET A 436 -32.16 -18.69 22.29
C MET A 436 -32.37 -20.10 21.71
N SER A 437 -33.34 -20.87 22.21
CA SER A 437 -33.63 -22.23 21.72
C SER A 437 -34.28 -22.28 20.34
N ASN A 438 -34.73 -21.14 19.81
CA ASN A 438 -35.39 -21.05 18.50
C ASN A 438 -34.39 -20.88 17.35
N LEU A 439 -33.12 -20.57 17.64
CA LEU A 439 -32.10 -20.43 16.62
C LEU A 439 -31.71 -21.79 16.05
N LYS A 440 -31.81 -21.91 14.73
CA LYS A 440 -31.46 -23.12 13.99
C LYS A 440 -30.32 -22.86 13.02
N VAL A 441 -29.52 -23.89 12.79
CA VAL A 441 -28.49 -23.90 11.77
C VAL A 441 -29.17 -24.13 10.42
N PHE A 442 -28.77 -23.36 9.41
CA PHE A 442 -29.21 -23.63 8.04
C PHE A 442 -28.36 -24.76 7.44
N ASP A 443 -28.96 -25.93 7.20
CA ASP A 443 -28.24 -27.14 6.77
C ASP A 443 -27.59 -26.94 5.39
N GLY A 444 -28.28 -26.23 4.50
CA GLY A 444 -27.82 -25.87 3.16
C GLY A 444 -26.82 -24.72 3.10
N GLY A 445 -26.45 -24.13 4.24
CA GLY A 445 -25.68 -22.89 4.34
C GLY A 445 -24.35 -22.90 3.59
N SER A 446 -23.56 -23.96 3.75
CA SER A 446 -22.26 -24.09 3.06
C SER A 446 -22.41 -24.26 1.55
N LEU A 447 -23.46 -24.95 1.09
CA LEU A 447 -23.75 -25.11 -0.33
C LEU A 447 -24.22 -23.78 -0.93
N LEU A 448 -25.13 -23.06 -0.27
CA LEU A 448 -25.58 -21.73 -0.72
C LEU A 448 -24.41 -20.74 -0.75
N HIS A 449 -23.54 -20.75 0.27
CA HIS A 449 -22.32 -19.95 0.29
C HIS A 449 -21.42 -20.23 -0.93
N ARG A 450 -21.18 -21.50 -1.25
CA ARG A 450 -20.40 -21.90 -2.43
C ARG A 450 -21.05 -21.41 -3.74
N ILE A 451 -22.38 -21.49 -3.83
CA ILE A 451 -23.14 -21.02 -5.00
C ILE A 451 -23.05 -19.49 -5.12
N LEU A 452 -23.16 -18.76 -4.01
CA LEU A 452 -22.99 -17.31 -3.96
C LEU A 452 -21.64 -16.89 -4.54
N LEU A 453 -20.54 -17.54 -4.14
CA LEU A 453 -19.20 -17.27 -4.68
C LEU A 453 -19.07 -17.53 -6.18
N GLN A 454 -19.90 -18.42 -6.74
CA GLN A 454 -19.92 -18.73 -8.18
C GLN A 454 -20.88 -17.82 -8.97
N THR A 455 -21.54 -16.87 -8.32
CA THR A 455 -22.50 -15.98 -8.97
C THR A 455 -21.81 -15.09 -9.99
N ASN A 456 -22.40 -15.01 -11.19
CA ASN A 456 -21.92 -14.18 -12.28
C ASN A 456 -23.10 -13.69 -13.12
N PHE A 457 -23.45 -12.42 -12.97
CA PHE A 457 -24.47 -11.75 -13.77
C PHE A 457 -24.15 -10.27 -13.92
N THR A 458 -24.86 -9.59 -14.82
CA THR A 458 -24.73 -8.14 -15.00
C THR A 458 -25.93 -7.45 -14.36
N GLY A 459 -25.68 -6.73 -13.26
CA GLY A 459 -26.66 -5.95 -12.52
C GLY A 459 -26.75 -4.49 -12.99
N LEU A 460 -27.24 -3.62 -12.09
CA LEU A 460 -27.24 -2.18 -12.29
C LEU A 460 -25.87 -1.54 -12.05
N SER A 461 -25.10 -2.10 -11.12
CA SER A 461 -23.75 -1.64 -10.73
C SER A 461 -22.64 -2.11 -11.67
N GLY A 462 -22.94 -2.99 -12.63
CA GLY A 462 -21.96 -3.56 -13.54
C GLY A 462 -21.97 -5.09 -13.48
N LYS A 463 -20.80 -5.71 -13.62
CA LYS A 463 -20.67 -7.16 -13.54
C LYS A 463 -20.52 -7.59 -12.08
N VAL A 464 -21.48 -8.36 -11.57
CA VAL A 464 -21.43 -8.89 -10.20
C VAL A 464 -20.77 -10.27 -10.24
N GLN A 465 -19.51 -10.31 -9.84
CA GLN A 465 -18.69 -11.53 -9.75
C GLN A 465 -17.78 -11.45 -8.54
N PHE A 466 -17.76 -12.51 -7.72
CA PHE A 466 -16.87 -12.60 -6.56
C PHE A 466 -15.54 -13.24 -6.93
N ASN A 467 -14.46 -12.75 -6.32
CA ASN A 467 -13.16 -13.41 -6.33
C ASN A 467 -13.18 -14.56 -5.31
N GLN A 468 -12.71 -15.74 -5.73
CA GLN A 468 -12.71 -16.95 -4.91
C GLN A 468 -11.78 -16.83 -3.69
N ASP A 469 -10.68 -16.08 -3.80
CA ASP A 469 -9.67 -16.03 -2.75
C ASP A 469 -10.09 -15.14 -1.57
N ASN A 470 -10.56 -13.92 -1.87
CA ASN A 470 -10.86 -12.90 -0.86
C ASN A 470 -12.37 -12.62 -0.67
N ARG A 471 -13.23 -13.29 -1.43
CA ARG A 471 -14.71 -13.17 -1.39
C ARG A 471 -15.24 -11.76 -1.67
N ASN A 472 -14.38 -10.89 -2.21
CA ASN A 472 -14.76 -9.54 -2.63
C ASN A 472 -15.30 -9.56 -4.05
N ILE A 473 -16.15 -8.59 -4.39
CA ILE A 473 -16.48 -8.33 -5.79
C ILE A 473 -15.20 -7.97 -6.56
N VAL A 474 -15.08 -8.43 -7.80
CA VAL A 474 -14.01 -8.01 -8.71
C VAL A 474 -14.14 -6.49 -8.91
N SER A 475 -13.11 -5.73 -8.51
CA SER A 475 -13.15 -4.26 -8.54
C SER A 475 -13.08 -3.74 -9.98
N ASP A 476 -14.07 -2.91 -10.34
CA ASP A 476 -14.07 -2.12 -11.58
C ASP A 476 -13.36 -0.77 -11.40
N GLY A 477 -12.82 -0.47 -10.21
CA GLY A 477 -12.07 0.76 -9.92
C GLY A 477 -12.91 1.93 -9.36
N TYR A 478 -12.36 3.13 -9.39
CA TYR A 478 -12.94 4.35 -8.84
C TYR A 478 -12.93 5.50 -9.84
N ASP A 479 -14.00 6.30 -9.86
CA ASP A 479 -13.99 7.63 -10.48
C ASP A 479 -13.27 8.60 -9.54
N VAL A 480 -12.34 9.38 -10.09
CA VAL A 480 -11.75 10.51 -9.38
C VAL A 480 -12.60 11.74 -9.67
N ILE A 481 -13.22 12.30 -8.63
CA ILE A 481 -14.10 13.47 -8.73
C ILE A 481 -13.45 14.70 -8.09
N ASN A 482 -13.69 15.87 -8.66
CA ASN A 482 -13.26 17.16 -8.14
C ASN A 482 -14.45 18.11 -8.10
N ILE A 483 -14.59 18.86 -7.02
CA ILE A 483 -15.69 19.81 -6.84
C ILE A 483 -15.18 21.21 -7.20
N ASP A 484 -15.75 21.78 -8.26
CA ASP A 484 -15.40 23.12 -8.75
C ASP A 484 -16.67 23.85 -9.21
N GLN A 485 -16.74 25.15 -8.95
CA GLN A 485 -17.83 26.03 -9.37
C GLN A 485 -19.23 25.50 -9.00
N MET A 486 -19.36 24.93 -7.79
CA MET A 486 -20.58 24.28 -7.30
C MET A 486 -21.06 23.09 -8.15
N THR A 487 -20.14 22.43 -8.87
CA THR A 487 -20.43 21.25 -9.68
C THR A 487 -19.42 20.15 -9.40
N VAL A 488 -19.85 18.90 -9.58
CA VAL A 488 -19.00 17.72 -9.42
C VAL A 488 -18.48 17.31 -10.79
N HIS A 489 -17.17 17.38 -11.00
CA HIS A 489 -16.52 16.97 -12.24
C HIS A 489 -15.77 15.67 -12.05
N THR A 490 -15.98 14.71 -12.95
CA THR A 490 -15.09 13.54 -13.05
C THR A 490 -13.82 13.93 -13.80
N VAL A 491 -12.69 13.93 -13.09
CA VAL A 491 -11.37 14.29 -13.63
C VAL A 491 -10.62 13.08 -14.18
N GLY A 492 -11.01 11.86 -13.81
CA GLY A 492 -10.52 10.62 -14.39
C GLY A 492 -11.03 9.41 -13.65
N TYR A 493 -10.38 8.29 -13.88
CA TYR A 493 -10.70 6.96 -13.38
C TYR A 493 -9.42 6.31 -12.87
N TRP A 494 -9.56 5.43 -11.89
CA TRP A 494 -8.49 4.61 -11.36
C TRP A 494 -8.91 3.15 -11.41
N SER A 495 -8.01 2.25 -11.80
CA SER A 495 -8.19 0.81 -11.65
C SER A 495 -6.88 0.15 -11.23
N ASN A 496 -6.98 -1.02 -10.58
CA ASN A 496 -5.81 -1.76 -10.11
C ASN A 496 -4.87 -2.22 -11.25
N SER A 497 -5.38 -2.35 -12.48
CA SER A 497 -4.59 -2.80 -13.64
C SER A 497 -4.03 -1.65 -14.48
N SER A 498 -4.70 -0.51 -14.53
CA SER A 498 -4.33 0.63 -15.41
C SER A 498 -3.75 1.84 -14.68
N GLY A 499 -3.87 1.92 -13.34
CA GLY A 499 -3.66 3.17 -12.61
C GLY A 499 -4.63 4.26 -13.08
N PHE A 500 -4.20 5.53 -13.07
CA PHE A 500 -5.05 6.65 -13.48
C PHE A 500 -5.21 6.82 -14.99
N SER A 501 -6.45 7.00 -15.44
CA SER A 501 -6.82 7.21 -16.84
C SER A 501 -7.93 8.27 -16.98
N VAL A 502 -7.95 8.97 -18.10
CA VAL A 502 -9.07 9.87 -18.46
C VAL A 502 -10.25 9.12 -19.10
N LEU A 503 -10.03 7.88 -19.54
CA LEU A 503 -11.05 6.99 -20.10
C LEU A 503 -11.55 5.98 -19.04
N PRO A 504 -12.85 5.64 -19.06
CA PRO A 504 -13.41 4.63 -18.19
C PRO A 504 -12.70 3.27 -18.33
N PRO A 505 -12.60 2.47 -17.25
CA PRO A 505 -11.92 1.17 -17.25
C PRO A 505 -12.39 0.20 -18.34
N GLU A 506 -13.68 0.18 -18.66
CA GLU A 506 -14.29 -0.68 -19.67
C GLU A 506 -13.88 -0.35 -21.12
N ASN A 507 -13.40 0.87 -21.36
CA ASN A 507 -12.97 1.33 -22.68
C ASN A 507 -11.45 1.20 -22.89
N LEU A 508 -10.71 0.79 -21.85
CA LEU A 508 -9.27 0.57 -21.95
C LEU A 508 -9.01 -0.77 -22.62
N LYS A 509 -8.17 -0.77 -23.67
CA LYS A 509 -7.78 -2.01 -24.35
C LYS A 509 -6.94 -2.86 -23.39
N ARG A 510 -7.40 -4.08 -23.15
CA ARG A 510 -6.81 -5.06 -22.21
C ARG A 510 -5.41 -5.57 -22.61
N ASP A 511 -4.95 -5.21 -23.81
CA ASP A 511 -3.74 -5.75 -24.44
C ASP A 511 -2.41 -5.13 -23.95
N GLN A 512 -2.44 -4.15 -23.05
CA GLN A 512 -1.23 -3.57 -22.45
C GLN A 512 -1.00 -4.16 -21.06
N ASN A 513 -0.20 -5.22 -21.00
CA ASN A 513 0.18 -5.93 -19.77
C ASN A 513 1.08 -5.13 -18.81
N SER A 514 1.22 -3.81 -18.98
CA SER A 514 1.98 -2.93 -18.08
C SER A 514 1.72 -1.47 -18.45
N TYR A 515 0.73 -0.84 -17.81
CA TYR A 515 0.64 0.63 -17.81
C TYR A 515 1.83 1.17 -17.01
N SER A 516 2.70 1.94 -17.67
CA SER A 516 3.80 2.63 -17.01
C SER A 516 3.26 3.82 -16.20
N SER A 517 3.99 4.26 -15.16
CA SER A 517 3.68 5.52 -14.46
C SER A 517 3.59 6.72 -15.42
N LEU A 518 4.30 6.66 -16.56
CA LEU A 518 4.28 7.68 -17.61
C LEU A 518 2.96 7.77 -18.39
N ASP A 519 2.15 6.71 -18.39
CA ASP A 519 0.87 6.67 -19.10
C ASP A 519 -0.29 7.17 -18.22
N GLN A 520 -0.07 7.30 -16.91
CA GLN A 520 -1.08 7.74 -15.97
C GLN A 520 -1.47 9.21 -16.18
N LYS A 521 -2.78 9.46 -16.36
CA LYS A 521 -3.30 10.80 -16.66
C LYS A 521 -4.63 11.08 -16.00
N LEU A 522 -4.72 12.25 -15.38
CA LEU A 522 -5.96 12.87 -14.92
C LEU A 522 -6.16 14.21 -15.63
N LYS A 523 -7.41 14.65 -15.76
CA LYS A 523 -7.71 16.05 -16.16
C LYS A 523 -7.25 17.01 -15.06
N ASN A 524 -7.09 18.27 -15.42
CA ASN A 524 -6.70 19.31 -14.46
C ASN A 524 -7.67 19.35 -13.27
N VAL A 525 -7.10 19.25 -12.08
CA VAL A 525 -7.81 19.38 -10.81
C VAL A 525 -7.77 20.83 -10.36
N THR A 526 -8.91 21.33 -9.88
CA THR A 526 -9.01 22.59 -9.16
C THR A 526 -8.82 22.31 -7.68
N TRP A 527 -7.91 23.04 -7.03
CA TRP A 527 -7.60 22.97 -5.60
C TRP A 527 -8.36 24.05 -4.82
N PRO A 528 -8.36 23.99 -3.47
CA PRO A 528 -9.05 25.00 -2.67
C PRO A 528 -8.58 26.42 -3.04
N SER A 529 -9.48 27.39 -2.96
CA SER A 529 -9.34 28.74 -3.56
C SER A 529 -9.39 28.83 -5.09
N GLY A 530 -9.76 27.76 -5.81
CA GLY A 530 -10.02 27.81 -7.25
C GLY A 530 -8.76 27.86 -8.12
N LYS A 531 -7.62 27.39 -7.59
CA LYS A 531 -6.35 27.37 -8.31
C LYS A 531 -6.11 26.00 -8.94
N THR A 532 -5.54 25.96 -10.14
CA THR A 532 -5.19 24.70 -10.83
C THR A 532 -3.74 24.26 -10.59
N GLU A 533 -2.92 25.13 -10.00
CA GLU A 533 -1.57 24.80 -9.57
C GLU A 533 -1.63 23.84 -8.38
N THR A 534 -0.98 22.67 -8.51
CA THR A 534 -0.89 21.68 -7.44
C THR A 534 -0.24 22.28 -6.19
N PRO A 535 -0.93 22.28 -5.03
CA PRO A 535 -0.35 22.74 -3.79
C PRO A 535 0.87 21.90 -3.45
N ARG A 536 1.88 22.53 -2.82
CA ARG A 536 3.08 21.81 -2.36
C ARG A 536 2.77 20.70 -1.35
N GLY A 537 1.63 20.77 -0.67
CA GLY A 537 1.22 19.78 0.33
C GLY A 537 1.89 19.95 1.70
N TRP A 538 2.64 21.03 1.90
CA TRP A 538 3.28 21.35 3.18
C TRP A 538 3.51 22.86 3.34
N GLU A 539 3.63 23.32 4.58
CA GLU A 539 4.11 24.64 4.97
C GLU A 539 5.04 24.53 6.18
N ILE A 540 5.91 25.53 6.39
CA ILE A 540 6.71 25.59 7.61
C ILE A 540 5.77 25.78 8.81
N ALA A 541 5.67 24.77 9.66
CA ALA A 541 4.96 24.86 10.93
C ALA A 541 5.65 25.82 11.90
N ASN A 542 4.86 26.56 12.67
CA ASN A 542 5.37 27.49 13.68
C ASN A 542 6.04 26.76 14.88
N ASN A 543 5.73 25.47 15.11
CA ASN A 543 6.11 24.72 16.32
C ASN A 543 6.77 23.35 16.05
N GLU A 544 7.09 23.00 14.81
CA GLU A 544 7.70 21.71 14.50
C GLU A 544 9.18 21.70 14.89
N ARG A 545 9.66 20.61 15.51
CA ARG A 545 11.06 20.52 15.96
C ARG A 545 11.96 20.43 14.73
N PRO A 546 12.86 21.41 14.51
CA PRO A 546 13.80 21.35 13.40
C PRO A 546 14.74 20.16 13.57
N LEU A 547 15.15 19.54 12.44
CA LEU A 547 16.16 18.50 12.44
C LEU A 547 17.46 19.02 13.05
N ARG A 548 18.04 18.28 13.98
CA ARG A 548 19.34 18.59 14.59
C ARG A 548 20.43 17.95 13.78
N ILE A 549 21.18 18.76 13.04
CA ILE A 549 22.20 18.29 12.10
C ILE A 549 23.58 18.56 12.69
N GLY A 550 24.32 17.49 12.99
CA GLY A 550 25.68 17.58 13.52
C GLY A 550 26.68 18.03 12.46
N VAL A 551 27.49 19.03 12.77
CA VAL A 551 28.54 19.57 11.89
C VAL A 551 29.88 19.52 12.63
N PRO A 552 30.95 18.94 12.03
CA PRO A 552 32.24 18.81 12.70
C PRO A 552 32.87 20.19 12.96
N TYR A 553 33.13 20.50 14.23
CA TYR A 553 33.87 21.68 14.66
C TYR A 553 35.31 21.30 14.95
N ARG A 554 36.20 21.66 14.00
CA ARG A 554 37.55 21.11 13.87
C ARG A 554 38.63 22.20 13.85
N ALA A 555 39.86 21.81 14.18
CA ALA A 555 41.02 22.71 14.20
C ALA A 555 41.77 22.85 12.86
N SER A 556 41.62 21.88 11.94
CA SER A 556 42.30 21.86 10.63
C SER A 556 41.31 21.66 9.49
N PHE A 557 41.65 22.05 8.25
CA PHE A 557 40.75 21.97 7.08
C PHE A 557 39.41 22.69 7.30
N VAL A 558 39.49 23.91 7.85
CA VAL A 558 38.32 24.74 8.23
C VAL A 558 37.51 25.21 7.02
N GLU A 559 38.03 25.08 5.81
CA GLU A 559 37.36 25.38 4.56
C GLU A 559 36.18 24.44 4.27
N PHE A 560 36.24 23.19 4.78
CA PHE A 560 35.18 22.21 4.59
C PHE A 560 33.99 22.44 5.52
N ALA A 561 34.26 22.71 6.80
CA ALA A 561 33.26 23.07 7.79
C ALA A 561 33.94 23.83 8.95
N THR A 562 33.36 24.95 9.34
CA THR A 562 33.81 25.76 10.47
C THR A 562 32.65 26.48 11.15
N VAL A 563 32.87 26.91 12.39
CA VAL A 563 31.91 27.67 13.20
C VAL A 563 32.41 29.10 13.33
N LEU A 564 31.57 30.07 12.96
CA LEU A 564 31.92 31.49 13.11
C LEU A 564 31.92 31.89 14.60
N PRO A 565 33.01 32.49 15.13
CA PRO A 565 33.19 32.74 16.56
C PRO A 565 32.10 33.59 17.24
N ASN A 566 31.44 34.47 16.48
CA ASN A 566 30.54 35.49 17.04
C ASN A 566 29.05 35.25 16.75
N SER A 567 28.72 34.37 15.81
CA SER A 567 27.33 34.16 15.36
C SER A 567 26.84 32.73 15.56
N HIS A 568 27.72 31.81 15.99
CA HIS A 568 27.46 30.36 16.02
C HIS A 568 26.95 29.81 14.68
N LYS A 569 27.09 30.59 13.58
CA LYS A 569 26.71 30.15 12.24
C LYS A 569 27.81 29.28 11.68
N MET A 570 27.40 28.13 11.15
CA MET A 570 28.28 27.20 10.47
C MET A 570 28.40 27.57 9.00
N GLN A 571 29.61 27.49 8.47
CA GLN A 571 29.94 27.77 7.07
C GLN A 571 31.01 26.79 6.59
N GLY A 572 31.16 26.68 5.28
CA GLY A 572 32.16 25.81 4.65
C GLY A 572 31.59 25.05 3.46
N TYR A 573 32.48 24.46 2.66
CA TYR A 573 32.11 23.77 1.43
C TYR A 573 31.01 22.72 1.63
N CYS A 574 31.07 21.92 2.70
CA CYS A 574 30.09 20.88 2.98
C CYS A 574 28.70 21.46 3.29
N ILE A 575 28.65 22.62 3.95
CA ILE A 575 27.41 23.32 4.31
C ILE A 575 26.78 23.95 3.06
N ASP A 576 27.60 24.48 2.15
CA ASP A 576 27.14 25.02 0.87
C ASP A 576 26.56 23.92 -0.02
N VAL A 577 27.20 22.76 -0.08
CA VAL A 577 26.68 21.57 -0.78
C VAL A 577 25.34 21.13 -0.18
N PHE A 578 25.24 21.05 1.14
CA PHE A 578 23.98 20.72 1.84
C PHE A 578 22.87 21.75 1.57
N ASN A 579 23.17 23.04 1.59
CA ASN A 579 22.21 24.08 1.27
C ASN A 579 21.81 24.07 -0.21
N ALA A 580 22.72 23.68 -1.11
CA ALA A 580 22.42 23.50 -2.52
C ALA A 580 21.53 22.27 -2.78
N SER A 581 21.80 21.13 -2.11
CA SER A 581 20.99 19.92 -2.26
C SER A 581 19.56 20.10 -1.75
N ARG A 582 19.39 20.85 -0.64
CA ARG A 582 18.06 21.20 -0.10
C ARG A 582 17.15 21.92 -1.08
N LYS A 583 17.68 22.69 -2.03
CA LYS A 583 16.88 23.39 -3.05
C LYS A 583 16.19 22.42 -4.01
N TYR A 584 16.65 21.17 -4.10
CA TYR A 584 16.05 20.12 -4.93
C TYR A 584 15.09 19.24 -4.15
N VAL A 585 15.03 19.37 -2.82
CA VAL A 585 14.04 18.65 -2.01
C VAL A 585 12.67 19.31 -2.24
N PRO A 586 11.61 18.54 -2.57
CA PRO A 586 10.29 19.10 -2.85
C PRO A 586 9.63 19.77 -1.64
N TYR A 587 10.22 19.59 -0.45
CA TYR A 587 9.80 20.17 0.81
C TYR A 587 10.94 20.83 1.57
N ASP A 588 10.65 21.93 2.26
CA ASP A 588 11.60 22.58 3.14
C ASP A 588 11.55 21.92 4.50
N VAL A 589 12.66 21.31 4.89
CA VAL A 589 12.80 20.67 6.19
C VAL A 589 13.44 21.69 7.13
N PRO A 590 12.75 22.14 8.20
CA PRO A 590 13.36 23.00 9.19
C PRO A 590 14.51 22.24 9.86
N TYR A 591 15.66 22.89 10.02
CA TYR A 591 16.86 22.29 10.57
C TYR A 591 17.64 23.30 11.39
N ILE A 592 18.36 22.81 12.38
CA ILE A 592 19.36 23.54 13.14
C ILE A 592 20.67 22.80 12.93
N LEU A 593 21.69 23.52 12.51
CA LEU A 593 23.05 23.00 12.52
C LEU A 593 23.58 23.12 13.95
N GLU A 594 24.15 22.04 14.48
CA GLU A 594 24.76 21.98 15.80
C GLU A 594 26.24 21.56 15.67
N PRO A 595 27.17 22.28 16.32
CA PRO A 595 28.58 21.97 16.22
C PRO A 595 28.93 20.72 17.06
N PHE A 596 29.77 19.85 16.52
CA PHE A 596 30.30 18.67 17.19
C PHE A 596 31.82 18.73 17.26
N GLY A 597 32.37 18.83 18.48
CA GLY A 597 33.79 19.01 18.75
C GLY A 597 34.09 20.31 19.49
N ASP A 598 35.37 20.52 19.81
CA ASP A 598 35.85 21.66 20.59
C ASP A 598 36.48 22.78 19.74
N GLY A 599 36.71 22.53 18.44
CA GLY A 599 37.42 23.45 17.54
C GLY A 599 38.93 23.59 17.82
N HIS A 600 39.44 22.95 18.85
CA HIS A 600 40.86 22.93 19.23
C HIS A 600 41.56 21.65 18.76
N SER A 601 40.80 20.57 18.61
CA SER A 601 41.22 19.29 18.05
C SER A 601 40.29 18.88 16.90
N ASN A 602 40.70 17.90 16.08
CA ASN A 602 39.81 17.35 15.06
C ASN A 602 38.85 16.35 15.73
N PRO A 603 37.52 16.48 15.51
CA PRO A 603 36.53 15.63 16.16
C PRO A 603 36.58 14.18 15.66
N ASN A 604 36.16 13.25 16.52
CA ASN A 604 36.06 11.83 16.14
C ASN A 604 34.79 11.58 15.32
N TYR A 605 34.97 11.41 14.00
CA TYR A 605 33.86 11.13 13.10
C TYR A 605 33.12 9.81 13.38
N TYR A 606 33.75 8.82 14.04
CA TYR A 606 33.03 7.61 14.44
C TYR A 606 31.99 7.94 15.52
N GLU A 607 32.34 8.78 16.48
CA GLU A 607 31.43 9.24 17.53
C GLU A 607 30.30 10.11 16.96
N LEU A 608 30.61 11.03 16.04
CA LEU A 608 29.59 11.81 15.34
C LEU A 608 28.56 10.90 14.65
N VAL A 609 29.04 9.88 13.95
CA VAL A 609 28.17 8.90 13.27
C VAL A 609 27.38 8.06 14.28
N GLN A 610 27.98 7.68 15.39
CA GLN A 610 27.29 6.96 16.46
C GLN A 610 26.22 7.82 17.14
N MET A 611 26.43 9.14 17.25
CA MET A 611 25.40 10.07 17.73
C MET A 611 24.21 10.19 16.77
N VAL A 612 24.42 10.03 15.47
CA VAL A 612 23.33 9.91 14.50
C VAL A 612 22.57 8.58 14.69
N ALA A 613 23.30 7.47 14.83
CA ALA A 613 22.69 6.15 15.08
C ALA A 613 21.89 6.10 16.40
N ASN A 614 22.34 6.83 17.42
CA ASN A 614 21.69 6.93 18.73
C ASN A 614 20.60 8.03 18.80
N GLU A 615 20.18 8.60 17.66
CA GLU A 615 19.15 9.65 17.57
C GLU A 615 19.45 10.93 18.36
N VAL A 616 20.72 11.19 18.68
CA VAL A 616 21.16 12.46 19.29
C VAL A 616 21.16 13.57 18.23
N PHE A 617 21.62 13.25 17.03
CA PHE A 617 21.47 14.07 15.82
C PHE A 617 20.58 13.34 14.82
N ASP A 618 19.73 14.07 14.11
CA ASP A 618 18.90 13.51 13.03
C ASP A 618 19.71 13.21 11.76
N ALA A 619 20.78 13.97 11.53
CA ALA A 619 21.71 13.80 10.42
C ALA A 619 23.07 14.42 10.74
N ALA A 620 24.08 14.17 9.91
CA ALA A 620 25.37 14.85 9.99
C ALA A 620 25.83 15.37 8.62
N VAL A 621 26.43 16.56 8.59
CA VAL A 621 26.94 17.21 7.38
C VAL A 621 28.42 17.54 7.58
N GLY A 622 29.27 17.02 6.69
CA GLY A 622 30.71 17.25 6.74
C GLY A 622 31.47 16.42 5.71
N ASP A 623 32.79 16.44 5.80
CA ASP A 623 33.73 15.61 5.03
C ASP A 623 33.86 14.20 5.64
N ILE A 624 32.73 13.55 5.88
CA ILE A 624 32.66 12.26 6.57
C ILE A 624 33.01 11.15 5.57
N ALA A 625 34.16 10.51 5.77
CA ALA A 625 34.56 9.37 4.94
C ALA A 625 33.60 8.17 5.11
N ILE A 626 33.13 7.65 3.98
CA ILE A 626 32.30 6.44 3.91
C ILE A 626 33.23 5.23 4.05
N VAL A 627 33.13 4.51 5.17
CA VAL A 627 33.91 3.31 5.46
C VAL A 627 32.99 2.19 5.98
N THR A 628 33.36 0.93 5.75
CA THR A 628 32.52 -0.26 6.01
C THR A 628 31.97 -0.35 7.43
N ASN A 629 32.71 0.10 8.45
CA ASN A 629 32.21 0.06 9.83
C ASN A 629 31.11 1.09 10.09
N ARG A 630 31.12 2.23 9.39
CA ARG A 630 30.09 3.28 9.55
C ARG A 630 28.82 2.95 8.78
N THR A 631 28.95 2.34 7.59
CA THR A 631 27.81 1.93 6.77
C THR A 631 26.99 0.80 7.40
N LYS A 632 27.49 0.16 8.46
CA LYS A 632 26.75 -0.85 9.23
C LYS A 632 25.79 -0.24 10.26
N ILE A 633 25.99 1.02 10.63
CA ILE A 633 25.24 1.67 11.73
C ILE A 633 24.44 2.89 11.28
N VAL A 634 24.77 3.50 10.13
CA VAL A 634 24.00 4.58 9.52
C VAL A 634 24.00 4.45 8.00
N ASP A 635 22.98 5.02 7.38
CA ASP A 635 22.91 5.20 5.93
C ASP A 635 23.72 6.43 5.48
N PHE A 636 24.30 6.34 4.28
CA PHE A 636 25.05 7.43 3.65
C PHE A 636 24.41 7.84 2.33
N SER A 637 24.47 9.13 2.02
CA SER A 637 24.20 9.61 0.66
C SER A 637 25.30 9.15 -0.32
N GLN A 638 25.04 9.29 -1.62
CA GLN A 638 26.11 9.15 -2.60
C GLN A 638 27.25 10.15 -2.33
N PRO A 639 28.52 9.72 -2.52
CA PRO A 639 29.66 10.60 -2.26
C PRO A 639 29.64 11.80 -3.20
N TYR A 640 29.59 13.00 -2.65
CA TYR A 640 29.62 14.25 -3.43
C TYR A 640 31.03 14.66 -3.87
N ALA A 641 32.08 14.04 -3.30
CA ALA A 641 33.47 14.25 -3.65
C ALA A 641 34.24 12.93 -3.56
N THR A 642 34.94 12.56 -4.64
CA THR A 642 35.85 11.43 -4.65
C THR A 642 37.20 11.85 -4.12
N THR A 643 37.73 11.16 -3.11
CA THR A 643 39.08 11.40 -2.58
C THR A 643 39.99 10.21 -2.88
N GLY A 644 41.30 10.50 -2.99
CA GLY A 644 42.34 9.50 -3.17
C GLY A 644 43.52 9.78 -2.23
N LEU A 645 44.25 8.73 -1.86
CA LEU A 645 45.45 8.85 -1.04
C LEU A 645 46.60 9.43 -1.86
N VAL A 646 47.15 10.56 -1.42
CA VAL A 646 48.32 11.21 -2.04
C VAL A 646 49.39 11.43 -0.99
N ILE A 647 50.65 11.16 -1.34
CA ILE A 647 51.80 11.43 -0.48
C ILE A 647 52.37 12.80 -0.85
N VAL A 648 52.41 13.71 0.14
CA VAL A 648 53.06 15.02 -0.01
C VAL A 648 54.44 14.96 0.64
N ALA A 649 55.49 15.17 -0.16
CA ALA A 649 56.87 15.21 0.33
C ALA A 649 57.51 16.57 0.02
N PRO A 650 58.25 17.18 0.97
CA PRO A 650 58.92 18.44 0.73
C PRO A 650 60.07 18.25 -0.27
N VAL A 651 60.03 19.01 -1.37
CA VAL A 651 61.14 19.02 -2.34
C VAL A 651 62.26 19.91 -1.80
N ARG A 652 63.40 19.30 -1.45
CA ARG A 652 64.62 20.05 -1.09
C ARG A 652 65.44 20.34 -2.34
N ASN A 653 65.36 21.57 -2.85
CA ASN A 653 66.22 22.01 -3.95
C ASN A 653 67.63 22.31 -3.43
N SER A 654 68.57 21.39 -3.63
CA SER A 654 70.00 21.69 -3.40
C SER A 654 70.54 22.53 -4.57
N LYS A 655 71.03 23.74 -4.30
CA LYS A 655 71.65 24.60 -5.33
C LYS A 655 73.01 24.00 -5.70
N SER A 656 73.18 23.62 -6.97
CA SER A 656 74.48 23.18 -7.51
C SER A 656 75.48 24.33 -7.46
N SER A 657 76.63 24.13 -6.82
CA SER A 657 77.70 25.13 -6.71
C SER A 657 78.79 24.85 -7.74
N ALA A 658 79.29 25.87 -8.42
CA ALA A 658 80.40 25.74 -9.38
C ALA A 658 81.69 25.17 -8.74
N TRP A 659 81.83 25.30 -7.41
CA TRP A 659 82.93 24.73 -6.62
C TRP A 659 82.91 23.20 -6.54
N VAL A 660 81.86 22.54 -7.03
CA VAL A 660 81.82 21.08 -7.21
C VAL A 660 82.94 20.61 -8.15
N PHE A 661 83.45 21.47 -9.06
CA PHE A 661 84.58 21.12 -9.93
C PHE A 661 85.89 20.84 -9.17
N LEU A 662 86.10 21.41 -7.99
CA LEU A 662 87.30 21.16 -7.19
C LEU A 662 87.16 19.98 -6.22
N LYS A 663 85.95 19.43 -6.04
CA LYS A 663 85.72 18.23 -5.22
C LYS A 663 86.43 16.94 -5.68
N PRO A 664 86.70 16.69 -6.97
CA PRO A 664 87.26 15.41 -7.42
C PRO A 664 88.67 15.13 -6.89
N PHE A 665 89.46 16.16 -6.58
CA PHE A 665 90.83 16.01 -6.08
C PHE A 665 91.00 16.68 -4.72
N THR A 666 91.80 16.06 -3.86
CA THR A 666 92.23 16.68 -2.62
C THR A 666 93.11 17.90 -2.92
N VAL A 667 93.16 18.85 -1.98
CA VAL A 667 94.05 20.02 -2.09
C VAL A 667 95.50 19.56 -2.26
N GLU A 668 95.89 18.46 -1.60
CA GLU A 668 97.20 17.82 -1.75
C GLU A 668 97.47 17.37 -3.19
N MET A 669 96.51 16.71 -3.86
CA MET A 669 96.64 16.31 -5.26
C MET A 669 96.79 17.53 -6.19
N TRP A 670 96.04 18.60 -5.97
CA TRP A 670 96.22 19.85 -6.72
C TRP A 670 97.62 20.46 -6.52
N CYS A 671 98.14 20.43 -5.29
CA CYS A 671 99.50 20.87 -5.01
C CYS A 671 100.55 19.98 -5.69
N VAL A 672 100.36 18.66 -5.70
CA VAL A 672 101.25 17.70 -6.37
C VAL A 672 101.25 17.90 -7.88
N ILE A 673 100.08 18.11 -8.49
CA ILE A 673 99.96 18.43 -9.92
C ILE A 673 100.72 19.72 -10.24
N GLY A 674 100.49 20.79 -9.46
CA GLY A 674 101.20 22.07 -9.62
C GLY A 674 102.72 21.93 -9.48
N ALA A 675 103.19 21.18 -8.47
CA ALA A 675 104.61 20.91 -8.27
C ALA A 675 105.22 20.09 -9.41
N SER A 676 104.48 19.12 -9.95
CA SER A 676 104.92 18.30 -11.09
C SER A 676 105.14 19.14 -12.35
N PHE A 677 104.25 20.10 -12.64
CA PHE A 677 104.45 21.05 -13.75
C PHE A 677 105.73 21.87 -13.61
N VAL A 678 106.05 22.34 -12.40
CA VAL A 678 107.30 23.08 -12.13
C VAL A 678 108.53 22.21 -12.36
N VAL A 679 108.51 20.94 -11.91
CA VAL A 679 109.63 20.01 -12.12
C VAL A 679 109.85 19.73 -13.60
N ILE A 680 108.77 19.48 -14.35
CA ILE A 680 108.85 19.28 -15.80
C ILE A 680 109.45 20.51 -16.49
N ALA A 681 109.01 21.71 -16.13
CA ALA A 681 109.54 22.97 -16.65
C ALA A 681 111.07 23.11 -16.41
N VAL A 682 111.55 22.74 -15.22
CA VAL A 682 112.98 22.75 -14.90
C VAL A 682 113.76 21.73 -15.71
N VAL A 683 113.21 20.52 -15.91
CA VAL A 683 113.86 19.49 -16.73
C VAL A 683 113.97 19.93 -18.20
N ILE A 684 112.89 20.48 -18.77
CA ILE A 684 112.90 21.04 -20.12
C ILE A 684 113.96 22.15 -20.23
N TRP A 685 114.01 23.05 -19.24
CA TRP A 685 115.02 24.11 -19.20
C TRP A 685 116.45 23.55 -19.22
N ILE A 686 116.78 22.54 -18.40
CA ILE A 686 118.13 21.95 -18.37
C ILE A 686 118.50 21.32 -19.73
N LEU A 687 117.58 20.58 -20.35
CA LEU A 687 117.83 19.90 -21.61
C LEU A 687 117.98 20.89 -22.78
N GLU A 688 117.11 21.89 -22.86
CA GLU A 688 117.11 22.84 -23.98
C GLU A 688 118.13 23.98 -23.82
N HIS A 689 118.53 24.35 -22.58
CA HIS A 689 119.45 25.47 -22.34
C HIS A 689 120.80 25.31 -23.08
N ARG A 690 121.26 24.07 -23.29
CA ARG A 690 122.51 23.80 -24.02
C ARG A 690 122.40 23.98 -25.54
N VAL A 691 121.23 23.85 -26.16
CA VAL A 691 121.09 23.81 -27.63
C VAL A 691 120.24 24.97 -28.16
N ASN A 692 119.19 25.36 -27.44
CA ASN A 692 118.23 26.37 -27.87
C ASN A 692 118.64 27.78 -27.41
N LYS A 693 118.71 28.72 -28.36
CA LYS A 693 119.13 30.11 -28.11
C LYS A 693 118.11 30.89 -27.26
N ASP A 694 116.85 30.48 -27.25
CA ASP A 694 115.78 31.15 -26.51
C ASP A 694 115.91 30.98 -24.99
N PHE A 695 116.55 29.89 -24.53
CA PHE A 695 116.84 29.64 -23.12
C PHE A 695 118.13 30.30 -22.60
N ARG A 696 118.82 31.10 -23.43
CA ARG A 696 120.07 31.82 -23.07
C ARG A 696 119.88 33.33 -22.86
N GLY A 697 118.64 33.82 -22.85
CA GLY A 697 118.28 35.23 -22.62
C GLY A 697 118.32 35.67 -21.15
N PRO A 698 117.90 36.91 -20.81
CA PRO A 698 117.82 37.40 -19.43
C PRO A 698 116.93 36.49 -18.54
N PRO A 699 117.16 36.42 -17.21
CA PRO A 699 116.46 35.49 -16.32
C PRO A 699 114.93 35.52 -16.41
N LYS A 700 114.36 36.71 -16.60
CA LYS A 700 112.91 36.90 -16.77
C LYS A 700 112.35 36.22 -18.03
N ARG A 701 113.13 36.19 -19.12
CA ARG A 701 112.74 35.54 -20.38
C ARG A 701 112.82 34.02 -20.25
N GLN A 702 113.82 33.52 -19.53
CA GLN A 702 113.95 32.09 -19.24
C GLN A 702 112.78 31.56 -18.41
N LEU A 703 112.34 32.29 -17.37
CA LEU A 703 111.19 31.89 -16.54
C LEU A 703 109.87 31.87 -17.32
N ILE A 704 109.65 32.83 -18.22
CA ILE A 704 108.45 32.84 -19.05
C ILE A 704 108.45 31.63 -19.98
N THR A 705 109.57 31.33 -20.65
CA THR A 705 109.70 30.15 -21.53
C THR A 705 109.64 28.82 -20.77
N MET A 706 109.82 28.80 -19.45
CA MET A 706 109.65 27.60 -18.62
C MET A 706 108.19 27.26 -18.30
N PHE A 707 107.32 28.26 -18.17
CA PHE A 707 105.93 28.10 -17.70
C PHE A 707 104.87 28.35 -18.78
N LEU A 708 105.30 28.61 -20.01
CA LEU A 708 104.49 28.65 -21.23
C LEU A 708 104.74 27.37 -22.01
#